data_AF-S4YPL8-F1
#
_entry.id   AF-S4YPL8-F1
#
_cell.length_a   1.000
_cell.length_b   1.000
_cell.length_c   1.000
_cell.angle_alpha   90.00
_cell.angle_beta   90.00
_cell.angle_gamma   90.00
#
_symmetry.space_group_name_H-M   'P 1'
#
loop_
_entity.id
_entity.type
_entity.pdbx_description
1 polymer ?
#
loop_
_entity_poly.entity_id
_entity_poly.type
_entity_poly.pdbx_seq_one_letter_code
_entity_poly.pdbx_strand_id
1 'polypeptide(L)'
;MAINIALNHVTEYRYDRRINLGPQVIRLRPAAHSRTSILAYSLKVTPENHFINWQQDPNGNYLARLVFPEKTDHFRVEVDMRVEMSVINPFDFFLEPQAEHIPFCYSEEQKIELAPYLHCQPLTPELESYLSGIPDEAQRSAEFLVAINQQLQQHIGYTIRMEPGVQTPEETLTLRSGSCRDSAWLLVQILRNLGLAARFVSGYLIQLTPDVKSLDGPSGPEEDFTDLHAWTEVYLPGAGWIGLDPTSGLFAGEGHIPLACTPEPSSAAPISGAIDECECEFEHLMAVARVDEVPRVTKPYSEKQWQAIDALGYRIDGDLQANGVHLTMGGEPTFVAVDDPDGDEWNTDALGPTKRLRAAELFQRMRERYAPAGLVHFGQGKWYPGEQLPRWSLNCFWRRDGEPLADPAMFADEREPSAVTTGQAADFLQRVAQYLEVSGQHIFPAYEDPLYYLWRERRLPDNVDPSDSRLEDPLERARLHKVFEQGLGAIIGHVLPLAREENQPWQSGSWFLRSEHCYLLPGDSPLGYRLPLDSQPWVHKSDYPYIHSADPHQSFPTLPAYRQRLQPHSSAADHDQPQPVTQRPEQKQSADWITRTALCAEPRNGILYLFMPPTRTLEDYLQVVEAIEATSLSLGIPVVLEGYEPPSDPRLTCFRITPDPGVIEVNIQPAASWGELVEQTTFLYDAARQSRLTTEKFMIDGRHTGTGGGNHMVMGGATPAESPFLRRPDVLRSLIGYWHNHPSLSYLFSGLFIGPTSQAPRIDEARNDSVYEMEIAFSRFPEPGEEAQPWLIDRLLRNLLIDSSGNTHRAEFCIDKLYSPDGPSGRLGLLELRAFEMPPHARMSLTQQLLLRALLARFWQQPYQPERLRRWGTELHDRFMLPHFVRQDFNDVLAELREFGYPFEATWFDAHFAFRFPQHGEFSADGVQVQIDHALEPWHVMGEEGASGGTVRYVDSSVERLQIRVTGFNDDRHQVTVNGRPVPLQPTGNVGEAVGAVRYRAWQPAASLHPTIGVHAPLTVELVDTWMQRSLGGCQYHVAHPGGRSHDTHPINAYEAEGRRLARFLQMGHTPGKLTIEPQTRNPNFPFTLDLRWK
;
A
#
# COMPACT_ATOMS: atom_id res chain seq x y z
N MET A 1 -11.20 -2.24 -13.12
CA MET A 1 -11.90 -3.13 -14.05
C MET A 1 -13.36 -3.11 -13.68
N ALA A 2 -14.23 -2.98 -14.67
CA ALA A 2 -15.64 -2.78 -14.44
C ALA A 2 -16.33 -4.03 -13.85
N ILE A 3 -17.43 -3.80 -13.12
CA ILE A 3 -18.32 -4.87 -12.67
C ILE A 3 -19.50 -4.95 -13.62
N ASN A 4 -19.78 -6.12 -14.18
CA ASN A 4 -20.99 -6.32 -14.97
C ASN A 4 -22.16 -6.66 -14.07
N ILE A 5 -23.20 -5.84 -14.13
CA ILE A 5 -24.40 -5.96 -13.32
C ILE A 5 -25.59 -6.32 -14.21
N ALA A 6 -26.45 -7.22 -13.73
CA ALA A 6 -27.81 -7.40 -14.24
C ALA A 6 -28.79 -6.69 -13.31
N LEU A 7 -29.66 -5.87 -13.89
CA LEU A 7 -30.78 -5.22 -13.24
C LEU A 7 -32.08 -5.81 -13.78
N ASN A 8 -32.98 -6.19 -12.87
CA ASN A 8 -34.35 -6.58 -13.19
C ASN A 8 -35.32 -5.64 -12.46
N HIS A 9 -36.16 -4.97 -13.24
CA HIS A 9 -37.24 -4.10 -12.78
C HIS A 9 -38.55 -4.73 -13.19
N VAL A 10 -39.45 -4.98 -12.25
CA VAL A 10 -40.85 -5.34 -12.51
C VAL A 10 -41.78 -4.33 -11.86
N THR A 11 -42.70 -3.78 -12.65
CA THR A 11 -43.84 -3.01 -12.14
C THR A 11 -45.13 -3.69 -12.59
N GLU A 12 -45.99 -4.01 -11.63
CA GLU A 12 -47.24 -4.72 -11.85
C GLU A 12 -48.42 -3.95 -11.24
N TYR A 13 -49.45 -3.79 -12.07
CA TYR A 13 -50.73 -3.21 -11.70
C TYR A 13 -51.80 -4.29 -11.86
N ARG A 14 -52.53 -4.60 -10.78
CA ARG A 14 -53.68 -5.50 -10.79
C ARG A 14 -54.94 -4.71 -10.51
N TYR A 15 -55.89 -4.78 -11.42
CA TYR A 15 -57.14 -4.05 -11.34
C TYR A 15 -58.24 -4.95 -10.79
N ASP A 16 -59.14 -4.40 -9.99
CA ASP A 16 -60.30 -5.11 -9.42
C ASP A 16 -61.25 -5.67 -10.50
N ARG A 17 -61.16 -5.15 -11.73
CA ARG A 17 -61.96 -5.53 -12.89
C ARG A 17 -61.21 -5.30 -14.20
N ARG A 18 -61.73 -5.84 -15.30
CA ARG A 18 -61.21 -5.55 -16.64
C ARG A 18 -61.54 -4.13 -17.08
N ILE A 19 -60.51 -3.31 -17.24
CA ILE A 19 -60.59 -1.90 -17.65
C ILE A 19 -60.08 -1.70 -19.07
N ASN A 20 -60.47 -0.58 -19.70
CA ASN A 20 -59.74 -0.11 -20.87
C ASN A 20 -58.43 0.52 -20.41
N LEU A 21 -57.31 0.01 -20.93
CA LEU A 21 -56.01 0.65 -20.77
C LEU A 21 -55.84 1.65 -21.93
N GLY A 22 -55.98 2.93 -21.66
CA GLY A 22 -55.68 3.98 -22.63
C GLY A 22 -54.20 3.99 -23.03
N PRO A 23 -53.78 4.88 -23.94
CA PRO A 23 -52.37 4.94 -24.35
C PRO A 23 -51.44 5.11 -23.14
N GLN A 24 -50.46 4.21 -23.03
CA GLN A 24 -49.43 4.25 -21.99
C GLN A 24 -48.10 4.72 -22.58
N VAL A 25 -47.28 5.33 -21.74
CA VAL A 25 -45.94 5.79 -22.05
C VAL A 25 -44.99 5.22 -21.00
N ILE A 26 -43.99 4.47 -21.46
CA ILE A 26 -42.95 3.87 -20.62
C ILE A 26 -41.61 4.54 -20.95
N ARG A 27 -40.94 5.09 -19.93
CA ARG A 27 -39.63 5.78 -19.99
C ARG A 27 -38.56 5.03 -19.23
N LEU A 28 -38.54 3.70 -19.33
CA LEU A 28 -37.61 2.84 -18.59
C LEU A 28 -36.38 2.41 -19.41
N ARG A 29 -36.11 3.08 -20.53
CA ARG A 29 -34.92 2.86 -21.35
C ARG A 29 -33.88 3.95 -21.03
N PRO A 30 -32.61 3.59 -20.74
CA PRO A 30 -31.54 4.56 -20.49
C PRO A 30 -31.42 5.61 -21.59
N ALA A 31 -31.20 6.85 -21.18
CA ALA A 31 -31.00 7.97 -22.07
C ALA A 31 -29.73 7.80 -22.91
N ALA A 32 -29.74 8.31 -24.14
CA ALA A 32 -28.63 8.16 -25.08
C ALA A 32 -27.30 8.77 -24.60
N HIS A 33 -27.36 9.70 -23.65
CA HIS A 33 -26.20 10.37 -23.06
C HIS A 33 -25.77 9.76 -21.71
N SER A 34 -26.31 8.61 -21.33
CA SER A 34 -25.84 7.89 -20.14
C SER A 34 -24.34 7.62 -20.26
N ARG A 35 -23.58 7.98 -19.21
CA ARG A 35 -22.14 7.75 -19.15
C ARG A 35 -21.82 6.28 -18.83
N THR A 36 -22.75 5.58 -18.18
CA THR A 36 -22.64 4.15 -17.86
C THR A 36 -22.97 3.31 -19.09
N SER A 37 -22.09 2.39 -19.47
CA SER A 37 -22.26 1.60 -20.68
C SER A 37 -23.37 0.55 -20.50
N ILE A 38 -24.37 0.60 -21.38
CA ILE A 38 -25.50 -0.33 -21.39
C ILE A 38 -25.21 -1.45 -22.38
N LEU A 39 -24.87 -2.63 -21.85
CA LEU A 39 -24.46 -3.80 -22.63
C LEU A 39 -25.64 -4.52 -23.28
N ALA A 40 -26.78 -4.58 -22.58
CA ALA A 40 -28.01 -5.19 -23.08
C ALA A 40 -29.24 -4.56 -22.43
N TYR A 41 -30.35 -4.51 -23.16
CA TYR A 41 -31.64 -4.00 -22.69
C TYR A 41 -32.79 -4.82 -23.27
N SER A 42 -33.77 -5.14 -22.43
CA SER A 42 -35.01 -5.82 -22.81
C SER A 42 -36.20 -5.15 -22.11
N LEU A 43 -37.31 -5.00 -22.86
CA LEU A 43 -38.59 -4.54 -22.35
C LEU A 43 -39.65 -5.59 -22.68
N LYS A 44 -40.26 -6.16 -21.64
CA LYS A 44 -41.39 -7.09 -21.76
C LYS A 44 -42.63 -6.45 -21.15
N VAL A 45 -43.73 -6.45 -21.89
CA VAL A 45 -45.01 -5.88 -21.45
C VAL A 45 -46.12 -6.89 -21.57
N THR A 46 -46.96 -6.96 -20.54
CA THR A 46 -48.17 -7.79 -20.48
C THR A 46 -49.38 -6.88 -20.22
N PRO A 47 -50.51 -7.02 -20.93
CA PRO A 47 -50.87 -8.07 -21.90
C PRO A 47 -50.02 -8.10 -23.18
N GLU A 48 -49.79 -9.31 -23.73
CA GLU A 48 -48.94 -9.50 -24.92
C GLU A 48 -49.52 -8.89 -26.20
N ASN A 49 -50.86 -8.83 -26.32
CA ASN A 49 -51.53 -8.21 -27.46
C ASN A 49 -51.57 -6.68 -27.30
N HIS A 50 -50.54 -5.98 -27.76
CA HIS A 50 -50.47 -4.52 -27.76
C HIS A 50 -49.70 -4.00 -28.97
N PHE A 51 -49.89 -2.72 -29.29
CA PHE A 51 -49.04 -1.99 -30.23
C PHE A 51 -48.00 -1.19 -29.47
N ILE A 52 -46.73 -1.31 -29.85
CA ILE A 52 -45.63 -0.51 -29.30
C ILE A 52 -45.04 0.39 -30.40
N ASN A 53 -44.83 1.66 -30.07
CA ASN A 53 -44.13 2.61 -30.92
C ASN A 53 -43.04 3.33 -30.12
N TRP A 54 -41.78 3.14 -30.52
CA TRP A 54 -40.62 3.80 -29.90
C TRP A 54 -40.42 5.20 -30.48
N GLN A 55 -40.28 6.19 -29.60
CA GLN A 55 -40.13 7.60 -29.96
C GLN A 55 -39.08 8.28 -29.08
N GLN A 56 -38.70 9.50 -29.47
CA GLN A 56 -38.00 10.44 -28.61
C GLN A 56 -38.95 11.59 -28.24
N ASP A 57 -38.92 12.04 -27.00
CA ASP A 57 -39.60 13.27 -26.59
C ASP A 57 -38.80 14.52 -27.04
N PRO A 58 -39.36 15.74 -26.89
CA PRO A 58 -38.64 16.97 -27.24
C PRO A 58 -37.32 17.21 -26.49
N ASN A 59 -37.07 16.49 -25.38
CA ASN A 59 -35.84 16.56 -24.60
C ASN A 59 -34.83 15.46 -25.00
N GLY A 60 -35.16 14.62 -25.99
CA GLY A 60 -34.31 13.52 -26.46
C GLY A 60 -34.41 12.23 -25.65
N ASN A 61 -35.35 12.12 -24.70
CA ASN A 61 -35.54 10.91 -23.90
C ASN A 61 -36.24 9.82 -24.72
N TYR A 62 -35.84 8.56 -24.55
CA TYR A 62 -36.52 7.44 -25.17
C TYR A 62 -37.84 7.13 -24.45
N LEU A 63 -38.92 6.96 -25.21
CA LEU A 63 -40.19 6.48 -24.69
C LEU A 63 -40.81 5.41 -25.59
N ALA A 64 -41.39 4.40 -24.97
CA ALA A 64 -42.27 3.44 -25.63
C ALA A 64 -43.71 3.90 -25.42
N ARG A 65 -44.43 4.18 -26.50
CA ARG A 65 -45.87 4.46 -26.47
C ARG A 65 -46.65 3.20 -26.80
N LEU A 66 -47.46 2.73 -25.86
CA LEU A 66 -48.23 1.51 -25.98
C LEU A 66 -49.73 1.78 -26.11
N VAL A 67 -50.41 0.99 -26.92
CA VAL A 67 -51.86 1.02 -27.08
C VAL A 67 -52.39 -0.41 -27.01
N PHE A 68 -53.38 -0.62 -26.15
CA PHE A 68 -53.98 -1.92 -25.90
C PHE A 68 -55.36 -1.99 -26.56
N PRO A 69 -55.59 -2.95 -27.48
CA PRO A 69 -56.88 -3.08 -28.16
C PRO A 69 -57.95 -3.75 -27.28
N GLU A 70 -57.55 -4.52 -26.27
CA GLU A 70 -58.44 -5.31 -25.42
C GLU A 70 -58.44 -4.81 -23.97
N LYS A 71 -59.54 -5.05 -23.27
CA LYS A 71 -59.63 -4.76 -21.83
C LYS A 71 -58.78 -5.74 -21.04
N THR A 72 -58.15 -5.25 -19.98
CA THR A 72 -57.28 -6.06 -19.10
C THR A 72 -57.57 -5.80 -17.63
N ASP A 73 -57.35 -6.83 -16.81
CA ASP A 73 -57.35 -6.80 -15.35
C ASP A 73 -55.93 -6.76 -14.77
N HIS A 74 -54.90 -6.81 -15.62
CA HIS A 74 -53.50 -6.73 -15.22
C HIS A 74 -52.66 -5.95 -16.25
N PHE A 75 -51.69 -5.18 -15.77
CA PHE A 75 -50.68 -4.52 -16.59
C PHE A 75 -49.31 -4.70 -15.93
N ARG A 76 -48.39 -5.37 -16.63
CA ARG A 76 -47.05 -5.67 -16.11
C ARG A 76 -46.00 -5.16 -17.08
N VAL A 77 -45.05 -4.40 -16.56
CA VAL A 77 -43.88 -3.90 -17.28
C VAL A 77 -42.65 -4.48 -16.63
N GLU A 78 -41.82 -5.16 -17.41
CA GLU A 78 -40.58 -5.77 -16.96
C GLU A 78 -39.42 -5.28 -17.83
N VAL A 79 -38.39 -4.77 -17.18
CA VAL A 79 -37.13 -4.37 -17.80
C VAL A 79 -36.01 -5.23 -17.26
N ASP A 80 -35.23 -5.79 -18.18
CA ASP A 80 -34.00 -6.51 -17.88
C ASP A 80 -32.85 -5.81 -18.59
N MET A 81 -31.78 -5.51 -17.85
CA MET A 81 -30.66 -4.71 -18.35
C MET A 81 -29.33 -5.25 -17.84
N ARG A 82 -28.33 -5.30 -18.73
CA ARG A 82 -26.92 -5.52 -18.35
C ARG A 82 -26.15 -4.22 -18.49
N VAL A 83 -25.44 -3.84 -17.45
CA VAL A 83 -24.65 -2.60 -17.41
C VAL A 83 -23.23 -2.87 -16.95
N GLU A 84 -22.31 -2.09 -17.48
CA GLU A 84 -20.90 -2.09 -17.07
C GLU A 84 -20.65 -0.96 -16.08
N MET A 85 -20.41 -1.30 -14.82
CA MET A 85 -20.13 -0.36 -13.73
C MET A 85 -18.63 -0.05 -13.70
N SER A 86 -18.20 0.84 -14.59
CA SER A 86 -16.87 1.46 -14.58
C SER A 86 -16.89 2.71 -13.72
N VAL A 87 -15.85 2.95 -12.91
CA VAL A 87 -15.76 4.14 -12.04
C VAL A 87 -15.77 5.40 -12.89
N ILE A 88 -16.65 6.34 -12.53
CA ILE A 88 -16.76 7.63 -13.19
C ILE A 88 -16.34 8.73 -12.21
N ASN A 89 -15.29 9.49 -12.56
CA ASN A 89 -14.98 10.71 -11.81
C ASN A 89 -16.05 11.78 -12.12
N PRO A 90 -16.86 12.19 -11.12
CA PRO A 90 -17.92 13.18 -11.35
C PRO A 90 -17.37 14.60 -11.50
N PHE A 91 -16.11 14.85 -11.12
CA PHE A 91 -15.42 16.14 -11.23
C PHE A 91 -14.55 16.27 -12.49
N ASP A 92 -14.67 15.31 -13.41
CA ASP A 92 -13.90 15.28 -14.64
C ASP A 92 -14.62 15.98 -15.79
N PHE A 93 -14.64 17.30 -15.73
CA PHE A 93 -15.22 18.18 -16.75
C PHE A 93 -14.42 19.49 -16.84
N PHE A 94 -14.56 20.18 -17.98
CA PHE A 94 -13.90 21.46 -18.23
C PHE A 94 -14.95 22.57 -18.25
N LEU A 95 -14.62 23.75 -17.72
CA LEU A 95 -15.52 24.90 -17.72
C LEU A 95 -14.98 25.96 -18.68
N GLU A 96 -15.88 26.68 -19.34
CA GLU A 96 -15.53 27.93 -20.00
C GLU A 96 -15.09 28.96 -18.94
N PRO A 97 -14.16 29.89 -19.24
CA PRO A 97 -13.62 30.83 -18.26
C PRO A 97 -14.68 31.62 -17.49
N GLN A 98 -15.78 31.98 -18.16
CA GLN A 98 -16.89 32.71 -17.56
C GLN A 98 -17.70 31.90 -16.54
N ALA A 99 -17.65 30.56 -16.60
CA ALA A 99 -18.40 29.65 -15.75
C ALA A 99 -17.52 28.98 -14.67
N GLU A 100 -16.26 29.41 -14.50
CA GLU A 100 -15.37 28.91 -13.44
C GLU A 100 -15.85 29.29 -12.04
N HIS A 101 -16.59 30.39 -11.92
CA HIS A 101 -17.16 30.88 -10.67
C HIS A 101 -18.67 31.12 -10.82
N ILE A 102 -19.41 30.86 -9.75
CA ILE A 102 -20.85 31.16 -9.62
C ILE A 102 -20.98 32.40 -8.72
N PRO A 103 -21.81 33.39 -9.10
CA PRO A 103 -22.71 33.41 -10.27
C PRO A 103 -22.01 33.74 -11.60
N PHE A 104 -22.53 33.21 -12.71
CA PHE A 104 -22.16 33.57 -14.08
C PHE A 104 -23.39 33.80 -14.96
N CYS A 105 -23.17 34.36 -16.16
CA CYS A 105 -24.23 34.61 -17.14
C CYS A 105 -24.07 33.73 -18.39
N TYR A 106 -25.16 33.10 -18.83
CA TYR A 106 -25.23 32.46 -20.15
C TYR A 106 -25.18 33.48 -21.29
N SER A 107 -24.68 33.07 -22.46
CA SER A 107 -24.79 33.87 -23.68
C SER A 107 -26.27 34.02 -24.11
N GLU A 108 -26.59 35.03 -24.92
CA GLU A 108 -27.97 35.22 -25.40
C GLU A 108 -28.50 34.02 -26.19
N GLU A 109 -27.63 33.37 -26.98
CA GLU A 109 -27.95 32.15 -27.72
C GLU A 109 -28.27 30.99 -26.75
N GLN A 110 -27.42 30.79 -25.74
CA GLN A 110 -27.64 29.78 -24.70
C GLN A 110 -28.92 30.02 -23.91
N LYS A 111 -29.27 31.28 -23.61
CA LYS A 111 -30.54 31.59 -22.92
C LYS A 111 -31.77 31.17 -23.73
N ILE A 112 -31.71 31.28 -25.06
CA ILE A 112 -32.79 30.82 -25.94
C ILE A 112 -32.90 29.29 -25.89
N GLU A 113 -31.77 28.59 -26.00
CA GLU A 113 -31.72 27.12 -25.99
C GLU A 113 -32.09 26.53 -24.62
N LEU A 114 -31.71 27.21 -23.54
CA LEU A 114 -31.92 26.76 -22.16
C LEU A 114 -33.20 27.31 -21.52
N ALA A 115 -34.01 28.08 -22.25
CA ALA A 115 -35.18 28.77 -21.70
C ALA A 115 -36.13 27.86 -20.88
N PRO A 116 -36.46 26.61 -21.30
CA PRO A 116 -37.28 25.71 -20.49
C PRO A 116 -36.65 25.33 -19.14
N TYR A 117 -35.32 25.28 -19.09
CA TYR A 117 -34.54 24.87 -17.92
C TYR A 117 -34.19 26.03 -16.98
N LEU A 118 -34.50 27.27 -17.38
CA LEU A 118 -34.37 28.49 -16.58
C LEU A 118 -35.72 28.94 -15.99
N HIS A 119 -36.80 28.23 -16.28
CA HIS A 119 -38.14 28.62 -15.83
C HIS A 119 -38.32 28.41 -14.32
N CYS A 120 -38.36 29.50 -13.56
CA CYS A 120 -38.69 29.49 -12.14
C CYS A 120 -40.19 29.41 -11.90
N GLN A 121 -40.61 28.58 -10.94
CA GLN A 121 -41.93 28.68 -10.35
C GLN A 121 -42.07 30.00 -9.56
N PRO A 122 -43.30 30.47 -9.28
CA PRO A 122 -43.51 31.63 -8.44
C PRO A 122 -42.76 31.48 -7.10
N LEU A 123 -42.02 32.52 -6.71
CA LEU A 123 -41.22 32.50 -5.49
C LEU A 123 -42.14 32.48 -4.26
N THR A 124 -41.90 31.52 -3.37
CA THR A 124 -42.68 31.31 -2.14
C THR A 124 -41.85 31.71 -0.91
N PRO A 125 -42.49 32.01 0.25
CA PRO A 125 -41.79 32.56 1.42
C PRO A 125 -40.63 31.71 1.95
N GLU A 126 -40.79 30.39 2.06
CA GLU A 126 -39.70 29.53 2.57
C GLU A 126 -38.57 29.40 1.56
N LEU A 127 -38.89 29.35 0.27
CA LEU A 127 -37.88 29.34 -0.79
C LEU A 127 -37.11 30.66 -0.86
N GLU A 128 -37.79 31.80 -0.73
CA GLU A 128 -37.15 33.12 -0.63
C GLU A 128 -36.23 33.20 0.59
N SER A 129 -36.69 32.72 1.75
CA SER A 129 -35.88 32.67 2.97
C SER A 129 -34.65 31.78 2.78
N TYR A 130 -34.78 30.62 2.14
CA TYR A 130 -33.66 29.71 1.88
C TYR A 130 -32.63 30.36 0.95
N LEU A 131 -33.08 30.96 -0.16
CA LEU A 131 -32.23 31.65 -1.13
C LEU A 131 -31.47 32.83 -0.50
N SER A 132 -32.11 33.57 0.41
CA SER A 132 -31.45 34.68 1.12
C SER A 132 -30.29 34.25 2.03
N GLY A 133 -30.25 32.97 2.41
CA GLY A 133 -29.17 32.37 3.20
C GLY A 133 -27.97 31.91 2.37
N ILE A 134 -28.07 31.93 1.03
CA ILE A 134 -26.98 31.55 0.14
C ILE A 134 -26.07 32.77 -0.06
N PRO A 135 -24.74 32.66 0.19
CA PRO A 135 -23.82 33.77 -0.01
C PRO A 135 -23.80 34.24 -1.46
N ASP A 136 -23.77 35.55 -1.68
CA ASP A 136 -23.64 36.18 -3.01
C ASP A 136 -22.16 36.31 -3.46
N GLU A 137 -21.24 35.78 -2.67
CA GLU A 137 -19.81 35.81 -2.97
C GLU A 137 -19.46 34.82 -4.07
N ALA A 138 -18.65 35.28 -5.04
CA ALA A 138 -18.23 34.43 -6.15
C ALA A 138 -17.38 33.26 -5.64
N GLN A 139 -17.87 32.03 -5.83
CA GLN A 139 -17.20 30.80 -5.45
C GLN A 139 -16.89 29.97 -6.69
N ARG A 140 -15.86 29.11 -6.63
CA ARG A 140 -15.57 28.18 -7.72
C ARG A 140 -16.76 27.27 -7.95
N SER A 141 -17.20 27.11 -9.19
CA SER A 141 -18.48 26.47 -9.52
C SER A 141 -18.60 25.06 -8.95
N ALA A 142 -17.53 24.26 -8.99
CA ALA A 142 -17.54 22.91 -8.42
C ALA A 142 -17.71 22.93 -6.88
N GLU A 143 -17.01 23.83 -6.18
CA GLU A 143 -17.08 23.97 -4.72
C GLU A 143 -18.46 24.46 -4.28
N PHE A 144 -19.01 25.45 -4.99
CA PHE A 144 -20.36 25.95 -4.77
C PHE A 144 -21.41 24.85 -4.92
N LEU A 145 -21.33 24.08 -6.01
CA LEU A 145 -22.29 23.00 -6.28
C LEU A 145 -22.19 21.86 -5.26
N VAL A 146 -20.98 21.53 -4.78
CA VAL A 146 -20.81 20.58 -3.67
C VAL A 146 -21.46 21.14 -2.40
N ALA A 147 -21.18 22.39 -2.05
CA ALA A 147 -21.67 23.02 -0.84
C ALA A 147 -23.20 23.09 -0.79
N ILE A 148 -23.85 23.57 -1.87
CA ILE A 148 -25.32 23.70 -1.90
C ILE A 148 -26.01 22.32 -1.88
N ASN A 149 -25.42 21.32 -2.54
CA ASN A 149 -25.97 19.96 -2.57
C ASN A 149 -25.89 19.31 -1.17
N GLN A 150 -24.75 19.45 -0.48
CA GLN A 150 -24.56 18.95 0.89
C GLN A 150 -25.43 19.71 1.90
N GLN A 151 -25.54 21.05 1.75
CA GLN A 151 -26.39 21.86 2.60
C GLN A 151 -27.86 21.40 2.51
N LEU A 152 -28.36 21.14 1.30
CA LEU A 152 -29.72 20.66 1.12
C LEU A 152 -29.91 19.26 1.71
N GLN A 153 -28.95 18.36 1.52
CA GLN A 153 -28.96 17.01 2.10
C GLN A 153 -29.02 17.06 3.64
N GLN A 154 -28.30 17.98 4.27
CA GLN A 154 -28.31 18.16 5.73
C GLN A 154 -29.61 18.78 6.25
N HIS A 155 -30.30 19.57 5.42
CA HIS A 155 -31.52 20.30 5.82
C HIS A 155 -32.82 19.49 5.61
N ILE A 156 -32.84 18.53 4.68
CA ILE A 156 -34.03 17.76 4.31
C ILE A 156 -33.88 16.29 4.71
N GLY A 157 -34.69 15.83 5.66
CA GLY A 157 -34.72 14.42 6.07
C GLY A 157 -35.33 13.52 4.99
N TYR A 158 -34.65 12.43 4.64
CA TYR A 158 -35.15 11.48 3.64
C TYR A 158 -36.28 10.59 4.19
N THR A 159 -37.37 10.47 3.42
CA THR A 159 -38.50 9.58 3.71
C THR A 159 -39.00 8.89 2.44
N ILE A 160 -39.43 7.63 2.58
CA ILE A 160 -40.07 6.89 1.47
C ILE A 160 -41.55 7.31 1.40
N ARG A 161 -42.00 7.67 0.20
CA ARG A 161 -43.36 8.17 -0.04
C ARG A 161 -44.06 7.39 -1.14
N MET A 162 -45.26 6.91 -0.83
CA MET A 162 -46.10 6.16 -1.77
C MET A 162 -47.14 7.04 -2.46
N GLU A 163 -47.38 8.25 -1.98
CA GLU A 163 -48.39 9.13 -2.60
C GLU A 163 -47.92 9.63 -3.97
N PRO A 164 -48.84 9.85 -4.92
CA PRO A 164 -48.49 10.32 -6.24
C PRO A 164 -48.04 11.79 -6.24
N GLY A 165 -47.20 12.16 -7.19
CA GLY A 165 -46.75 13.53 -7.40
C GLY A 165 -45.48 13.92 -6.62
N VAL A 166 -45.01 15.15 -6.85
CA VAL A 166 -43.80 15.72 -6.23
C VAL A 166 -44.23 16.87 -5.34
N GLN A 167 -43.66 16.98 -4.13
CA GLN A 167 -43.86 18.14 -3.26
C GLN A 167 -43.40 19.42 -3.95
N THR A 168 -44.12 20.51 -3.70
CA THR A 168 -43.65 21.84 -4.07
C THR A 168 -42.43 22.24 -3.22
N PRO A 169 -41.56 23.13 -3.73
CA PRO A 169 -40.42 23.63 -2.93
C PRO A 169 -40.81 24.17 -1.55
N GLU A 170 -41.94 24.87 -1.47
CA GLU A 170 -42.51 25.38 -0.21
C GLU A 170 -42.85 24.25 0.77
N GLU A 171 -43.52 23.19 0.29
CA GLU A 171 -43.88 22.03 1.11
C GLU A 171 -42.64 21.30 1.61
N THR A 172 -41.66 21.04 0.74
CA THR A 172 -40.42 20.35 1.12
C THR A 172 -39.64 21.13 2.19
N LEU A 173 -39.52 22.45 2.04
CA LEU A 173 -38.83 23.31 3.01
C LEU A 173 -39.60 23.45 4.33
N THR A 174 -40.93 23.51 4.27
CA THR A 174 -41.81 23.56 5.46
C THR A 174 -41.74 22.26 6.26
N LEU A 175 -41.85 21.11 5.57
CA LEU A 175 -41.82 19.78 6.19
C LEU A 175 -40.41 19.37 6.63
N ARG A 176 -39.37 19.95 6.01
CA ARG A 176 -37.96 19.55 6.15
C ARG A 176 -37.75 18.05 5.94
N SER A 177 -38.59 17.45 5.12
CA SER A 177 -38.53 16.03 4.80
C SER A 177 -39.20 15.76 3.46
N GLY A 178 -38.67 14.78 2.73
CA GLY A 178 -39.15 14.43 1.40
C GLY A 178 -38.51 13.14 0.87
N SER A 179 -39.01 12.69 -0.27
CA SER A 179 -38.42 11.60 -1.07
C SER A 179 -37.39 12.16 -2.07
N CYS A 180 -36.67 11.29 -2.77
CA CYS A 180 -35.63 11.72 -3.72
C CYS A 180 -36.13 12.70 -4.79
N ARG A 181 -37.36 12.46 -5.31
CA ARG A 181 -38.03 13.36 -6.26
C ARG A 181 -38.35 14.74 -5.68
N ASP A 182 -38.61 14.83 -4.38
CA ASP A 182 -38.96 16.09 -3.72
C ASP A 182 -37.69 16.95 -3.54
N SER A 183 -36.60 16.35 -3.07
CA SER A 183 -35.31 17.02 -2.92
C SER A 183 -34.69 17.42 -4.26
N ALA A 184 -34.79 16.56 -5.28
CA ALA A 184 -34.35 16.87 -6.64
C ALA A 184 -35.10 18.09 -7.20
N TRP A 185 -36.43 18.10 -7.08
CA TRP A 185 -37.22 19.22 -7.59
C TRP A 185 -36.94 20.54 -6.85
N LEU A 186 -36.77 20.47 -5.53
CA LEU A 186 -36.34 21.63 -4.74
C LEU A 186 -34.99 22.17 -5.21
N LEU A 187 -33.99 21.31 -5.42
CA LEU A 187 -32.67 21.74 -5.91
C LEU A 187 -32.76 22.34 -7.33
N VAL A 188 -33.58 21.78 -8.23
CA VAL A 188 -33.84 22.38 -9.55
C VAL A 188 -34.34 23.82 -9.42
N GLN A 189 -35.33 24.06 -8.55
CA GLN A 189 -35.89 25.40 -8.36
C GLN A 189 -34.92 26.36 -7.68
N ILE A 190 -34.10 25.88 -6.73
CA ILE A 190 -33.03 26.70 -6.12
C ILE A 190 -32.04 27.16 -7.20
N LEU A 191 -31.51 26.23 -8.00
CA LEU A 191 -30.52 26.55 -9.05
C LEU A 191 -31.08 27.50 -10.10
N ARG A 192 -32.35 27.32 -10.51
CA ARG A 192 -33.02 28.23 -11.46
C ARG A 192 -33.15 29.65 -10.92
N ASN A 193 -33.50 29.80 -9.64
CA ASN A 193 -33.57 31.13 -9.01
C ASN A 193 -32.19 31.78 -8.83
N LEU A 194 -31.12 30.98 -8.80
CA LEU A 194 -29.72 31.46 -8.87
C LEU A 194 -29.25 31.75 -10.30
N GLY A 195 -30.12 31.64 -11.30
CA GLY A 195 -29.81 31.90 -12.71
C GLY A 195 -29.11 30.75 -13.44
N LEU A 196 -29.06 29.55 -12.84
CA LEU A 196 -28.46 28.36 -13.42
C LEU A 196 -29.53 27.47 -14.06
N ALA A 197 -29.30 27.06 -15.31
CA ALA A 197 -30.22 26.17 -16.02
C ALA A 197 -30.15 24.77 -15.41
N ALA A 198 -31.29 24.28 -14.91
CA ALA A 198 -31.38 23.00 -14.22
C ALA A 198 -32.56 22.15 -14.70
N ARG A 199 -32.40 20.83 -14.69
CA ARG A 199 -33.41 19.84 -15.10
C ARG A 199 -33.58 18.73 -14.08
N PHE A 200 -34.80 18.20 -14.03
CA PHE A 200 -35.16 17.05 -13.21
C PHE A 200 -34.81 15.76 -13.96
N VAL A 201 -34.18 14.82 -13.27
CA VAL A 201 -33.81 13.52 -13.84
C VAL A 201 -34.51 12.41 -13.08
N SER A 202 -35.17 11.52 -13.81
CA SER A 202 -35.64 10.23 -13.31
C SER A 202 -34.78 9.12 -13.92
N GLY A 203 -34.31 8.20 -13.09
CA GLY A 203 -33.41 7.15 -13.52
C GLY A 203 -33.36 5.95 -12.59
N TYR A 204 -32.38 5.07 -12.83
CA TYR A 204 -31.99 4.06 -11.84
C TYR A 204 -30.82 4.58 -11.01
N LEU A 205 -30.82 4.22 -9.73
CA LEU A 205 -29.64 4.26 -8.89
C LEU A 205 -29.23 2.82 -8.59
N ILE A 206 -28.00 2.46 -8.92
CA ILE A 206 -27.36 1.21 -8.51
C ILE A 206 -26.27 1.57 -7.51
N GLN A 207 -26.32 0.99 -6.31
CA GLN A 207 -25.24 1.11 -5.33
C GLN A 207 -24.77 -0.27 -4.94
N LEU A 208 -23.48 -0.51 -5.15
CA LEU A 208 -22.84 -1.76 -4.82
C LEU A 208 -22.22 -1.66 -3.44
N THR A 209 -22.27 -2.77 -2.68
CA THR A 209 -21.53 -2.89 -1.43
C THR A 209 -20.03 -2.77 -1.73
N PRO A 210 -19.32 -1.85 -1.06
CA PRO A 210 -17.89 -1.71 -1.27
C PRO A 210 -17.16 -2.97 -0.80
N ASP A 211 -16.11 -3.37 -1.54
CA ASP A 211 -15.27 -4.52 -1.15
C ASP A 211 -14.61 -4.28 0.23
N VAL A 212 -14.40 -3.00 0.59
CA VAL A 212 -13.64 -2.55 1.76
C VAL A 212 -14.41 -1.40 2.44
N LYS A 213 -14.81 -1.58 3.71
CA LYS A 213 -15.51 -0.52 4.48
C LYS A 213 -14.62 0.73 4.69
N SER A 214 -15.16 1.93 4.54
CA SER A 214 -14.37 3.15 4.80
C SER A 214 -14.00 3.29 6.28
N LEU A 215 -12.85 3.92 6.58
CA LEU A 215 -12.46 4.26 7.95
C LEU A 215 -13.18 5.52 8.45
N ASP A 216 -13.30 6.55 7.60
CA ASP A 216 -13.79 7.89 7.99
C ASP A 216 -15.04 8.34 7.20
N GLY A 217 -15.57 7.48 6.31
CA GLY A 217 -16.71 7.80 5.44
C GLY A 217 -17.94 6.90 5.66
N PRO A 218 -19.09 7.26 5.07
CA PRO A 218 -20.26 6.39 5.08
C PRO A 218 -19.90 5.04 4.44
N SER A 219 -20.25 3.93 5.10
CA SER A 219 -19.78 2.58 4.73
C SER A 219 -20.39 2.02 3.43
N GLY A 220 -21.07 2.86 2.63
CA GLY A 220 -21.91 2.41 1.51
C GLY A 220 -23.09 1.57 1.99
N PRO A 221 -23.83 0.93 1.08
CA PRO A 221 -24.89 0.00 1.46
C PRO A 221 -24.33 -1.35 1.95
N GLU A 222 -24.99 -1.98 2.92
CA GLU A 222 -24.60 -3.31 3.44
C GLU A 222 -24.82 -4.44 2.41
N GLU A 223 -25.76 -4.26 1.48
CA GLU A 223 -26.03 -5.17 0.37
C GLU A 223 -26.14 -4.40 -0.95
N ASP A 224 -25.84 -5.06 -2.07
CA ASP A 224 -26.06 -4.48 -3.39
C ASP A 224 -27.55 -4.17 -3.55
N PHE A 225 -27.88 -2.93 -3.91
CA PHE A 225 -29.26 -2.55 -4.13
C PHE A 225 -29.43 -1.65 -5.34
N THR A 226 -30.66 -1.63 -5.84
CA THR A 226 -31.06 -0.74 -6.91
C THR A 226 -32.49 -0.28 -6.69
N ASP A 227 -32.78 0.96 -7.07
CA ASP A 227 -34.12 1.52 -7.03
C ASP A 227 -34.30 2.52 -8.18
N LEU A 228 -35.56 2.88 -8.46
CA LEU A 228 -35.87 4.09 -9.20
C LEU A 228 -35.50 5.31 -8.35
N HIS A 229 -34.75 6.22 -8.95
CA HIS A 229 -34.23 7.39 -8.25
C HIS A 229 -34.46 8.66 -9.04
N ALA A 230 -34.38 9.79 -8.35
CA ALA A 230 -34.46 11.10 -8.97
C ALA A 230 -33.37 12.02 -8.42
N TRP A 231 -32.79 12.81 -9.32
CA TRP A 231 -31.73 13.77 -9.01
C TRP A 231 -31.83 15.00 -9.93
N THR A 232 -30.92 15.96 -9.72
CA THR A 232 -30.89 17.23 -10.45
C THR A 232 -29.71 17.26 -11.39
N GLU A 233 -29.88 17.80 -12.59
CA GLU A 233 -28.75 18.14 -13.46
C GLU A 233 -28.70 19.65 -13.71
N VAL A 234 -27.49 20.22 -13.68
CA VAL A 234 -27.22 21.62 -13.96
C VAL A 234 -26.37 21.75 -15.23
N TYR A 235 -26.70 22.71 -16.09
CA TYR A 235 -25.93 22.97 -17.31
C TYR A 235 -24.85 24.01 -17.04
N LEU A 236 -23.59 23.62 -17.25
CA LEU A 236 -22.43 24.49 -17.10
C LEU A 236 -21.72 24.64 -18.47
N PRO A 237 -21.50 25.87 -18.98
CA PRO A 237 -20.75 26.09 -20.21
C PRO A 237 -19.37 25.40 -20.17
N GLY A 238 -19.06 24.65 -21.22
CA GLY A 238 -17.85 23.81 -21.31
C GLY A 238 -18.04 22.39 -20.80
N ALA A 239 -18.77 22.21 -19.69
CA ALA A 239 -18.92 20.92 -19.02
C ALA A 239 -20.18 20.16 -19.46
N GLY A 240 -21.22 20.87 -19.91
CA GLY A 240 -22.52 20.30 -20.24
C GLY A 240 -23.38 20.07 -19.00
N TRP A 241 -24.22 19.02 -19.02
CA TRP A 241 -25.11 18.66 -17.93
C TRP A 241 -24.37 17.84 -16.86
N ILE A 242 -24.31 18.36 -15.64
CA ILE A 242 -23.66 17.74 -14.48
C ILE A 242 -24.70 17.34 -13.45
N GLY A 243 -24.68 16.08 -13.00
CA GLY A 243 -25.66 15.52 -12.07
C GLY A 243 -25.29 15.74 -10.59
N LEU A 244 -26.29 16.09 -9.79
CA LEU A 244 -26.25 16.39 -8.36
C LEU A 244 -27.37 15.61 -7.68
N ASP A 245 -27.02 14.77 -6.71
CA ASP A 245 -27.98 14.02 -5.92
C ASP A 245 -28.16 14.67 -4.53
N PRO A 246 -29.23 15.45 -4.31
CA PRO A 246 -29.47 16.11 -3.03
C PRO A 246 -29.90 15.16 -1.91
N THR A 247 -30.17 13.89 -2.22
CA THR A 247 -30.48 12.88 -1.20
C THR A 247 -29.20 12.39 -0.53
N SER A 248 -28.13 12.19 -1.31
CA SER A 248 -26.82 11.76 -0.82
C SER A 248 -25.86 12.91 -0.54
N GLY A 249 -26.11 14.10 -1.10
CA GLY A 249 -25.19 15.24 -1.02
C GLY A 249 -23.97 15.07 -1.94
N LEU A 250 -24.00 14.09 -2.85
CA LEU A 250 -22.90 13.76 -3.77
C LEU A 250 -23.25 14.13 -5.20
N PHE A 251 -22.22 14.24 -6.05
CA PHE A 251 -22.44 14.31 -7.50
C PHE A 251 -22.85 12.93 -8.03
N ALA A 252 -23.59 12.92 -9.14
CA ALA A 252 -24.00 11.69 -9.80
C ALA A 252 -22.78 10.94 -10.38
N GLY A 253 -22.62 9.68 -9.99
CA GLY A 253 -21.54 8.79 -10.43
C GLY A 253 -22.03 7.71 -11.40
N GLU A 254 -21.27 6.62 -11.53
CA GLU A 254 -21.58 5.49 -12.42
C GLU A 254 -22.88 4.75 -12.08
N GLY A 255 -23.32 4.83 -10.82
CA GLY A 255 -24.58 4.25 -10.35
C GLY A 255 -25.83 4.99 -10.82
N HIS A 256 -25.70 6.24 -11.27
CA HIS A 256 -26.82 7.09 -11.68
C HIS A 256 -27.06 6.93 -13.18
N ILE A 257 -28.03 6.08 -13.55
CA ILE A 257 -28.36 5.78 -14.95
C ILE A 257 -29.60 6.60 -15.36
N PRO A 258 -29.44 7.73 -16.08
CA PRO A 258 -30.57 8.57 -16.46
C PRO A 258 -31.49 7.83 -17.44
N LEU A 259 -32.79 7.91 -17.19
CA LEU A 259 -33.83 7.38 -18.09
C LEU A 259 -34.56 8.52 -18.81
N ALA A 260 -35.01 9.51 -18.05
CA ALA A 260 -35.68 10.70 -18.56
C ALA A 260 -35.20 11.97 -17.85
N CYS A 261 -34.69 12.93 -18.61
CA CYS A 261 -34.26 14.24 -18.14
C CYS A 261 -35.18 15.32 -18.71
N THR A 262 -35.90 16.05 -17.86
CA THR A 262 -36.94 16.99 -18.29
C THR A 262 -36.91 18.29 -17.47
N PRO A 263 -37.42 19.42 -18.02
CA PRO A 263 -37.56 20.65 -17.25
C PRO A 263 -38.64 20.54 -16.16
N GLU A 264 -39.61 19.64 -16.30
CA GLU A 264 -40.73 19.47 -15.36
C GLU A 264 -40.85 18.00 -14.93
N PRO A 265 -41.06 17.69 -13.62
CA PRO A 265 -41.10 16.31 -13.12
C PRO A 265 -42.24 15.47 -13.71
N SER A 266 -43.37 16.10 -14.05
CA SER A 266 -44.53 15.44 -14.65
C SER A 266 -44.21 14.76 -15.99
N SER A 267 -43.20 15.25 -16.71
CA SER A 267 -42.76 14.68 -17.97
C SER A 267 -41.73 13.55 -17.82
N ALA A 268 -41.18 13.36 -16.61
CA ALA A 268 -40.20 12.32 -16.29
C ALA A 268 -40.82 11.08 -15.63
N ALA A 269 -42.15 11.02 -15.48
CA ALA A 269 -42.83 9.86 -14.90
C ALA A 269 -42.42 8.55 -15.61
N PRO A 270 -41.92 7.52 -14.88
CA PRO A 270 -41.43 6.28 -15.48
C PRO A 270 -42.48 5.55 -16.31
N ILE A 271 -43.73 5.52 -15.81
CA ILE A 271 -44.91 5.01 -16.51
C ILE A 271 -46.02 6.05 -16.35
N SER A 272 -46.65 6.44 -17.46
CA SER A 272 -47.83 7.32 -17.43
C SER A 272 -48.83 6.97 -18.52
N GLY A 273 -50.12 7.17 -18.26
CA GLY A 273 -51.16 6.91 -19.25
C GLY A 273 -52.57 7.05 -18.67
N ALA A 274 -53.56 6.91 -19.54
CA ALA A 274 -54.97 6.98 -19.15
C ALA A 274 -55.49 5.58 -18.80
N ILE A 275 -56.28 5.48 -17.74
CA ILE A 275 -57.01 4.27 -17.34
C ILE A 275 -58.47 4.63 -17.03
N ASP A 276 -59.37 3.66 -17.11
CA ASP A 276 -60.70 3.81 -16.53
C ASP A 276 -60.60 3.92 -15.00
N GLU A 277 -61.61 4.51 -14.36
CA GLU A 277 -61.71 4.52 -12.89
C GLU A 277 -61.82 3.09 -12.34
N CYS A 278 -60.90 2.69 -11.46
CA CYS A 278 -60.83 1.34 -10.87
C CYS A 278 -60.04 1.35 -9.56
N GLU A 279 -60.16 0.27 -8.79
CA GLU A 279 -59.24 -0.01 -7.70
C GLU A 279 -58.02 -0.77 -8.26
N CYS A 280 -56.82 -0.40 -7.81
CA CYS A 280 -55.57 -0.96 -8.31
C CYS A 280 -54.68 -1.39 -7.15
N GLU A 281 -54.29 -2.65 -7.14
CA GLU A 281 -53.14 -3.14 -6.37
C GLU A 281 -51.87 -2.88 -7.19
N PHE A 282 -50.85 -2.34 -6.53
CA PHE A 282 -49.57 -1.99 -7.14
C PHE A 282 -48.45 -2.77 -6.47
N GLU A 283 -47.68 -3.49 -7.27
CA GLU A 283 -46.48 -4.20 -6.83
C GLU A 283 -45.29 -3.74 -7.67
N HIS A 284 -44.15 -3.52 -7.01
CA HIS A 284 -42.90 -3.18 -7.66
C HIS A 284 -41.78 -4.04 -7.08
N LEU A 285 -40.93 -4.57 -7.96
CA LEU A 285 -39.77 -5.38 -7.61
C LEU A 285 -38.55 -4.87 -8.38
N MET A 286 -37.47 -4.65 -7.64
CA MET A 286 -36.17 -4.29 -8.17
C MET A 286 -35.15 -5.29 -7.63
N ALA A 287 -34.36 -5.86 -8.52
CA ALA A 287 -33.28 -6.77 -8.17
C ALA A 287 -32.02 -6.41 -8.96
N VAL A 288 -30.88 -6.55 -8.28
CA VAL A 288 -29.56 -6.37 -8.87
C VAL A 288 -28.71 -7.60 -8.58
N ALA A 289 -27.93 -8.04 -9.55
CA ALA A 289 -27.00 -9.15 -9.40
C ALA A 289 -25.69 -8.87 -10.13
N ARG A 290 -24.56 -9.20 -9.50
CA ARG A 290 -23.25 -9.21 -10.14
C ARG A 290 -23.14 -10.44 -11.04
N VAL A 291 -22.94 -10.23 -12.35
CA VAL A 291 -22.92 -11.31 -13.36
C VAL A 291 -21.50 -11.70 -13.72
N ASP A 292 -20.63 -10.72 -13.95
CA ASP A 292 -19.21 -10.94 -14.19
C ASP A 292 -18.40 -10.02 -13.27
N GLU A 293 -17.60 -10.60 -12.39
CA GLU A 293 -16.64 -9.88 -11.55
C GLU A 293 -15.23 -10.26 -11.95
N VAL A 294 -14.52 -9.33 -12.58
CA VAL A 294 -13.09 -9.52 -12.82
C VAL A 294 -12.36 -9.41 -11.47
N PRO A 295 -11.40 -10.32 -11.15
CA PRO A 295 -10.66 -10.26 -9.89
C PRO A 295 -10.04 -8.88 -9.65
N ARG A 296 -10.29 -8.29 -8.48
CA ARG A 296 -9.75 -7.00 -8.06
C ARG A 296 -8.82 -7.18 -6.88
N VAL A 297 -7.85 -6.29 -6.72
CA VAL A 297 -6.91 -6.31 -5.59
C VAL A 297 -7.61 -6.13 -4.23
N THR A 298 -8.76 -5.45 -4.20
CA THR A 298 -9.60 -5.26 -3.00
C THR A 298 -10.37 -6.52 -2.59
N LYS A 299 -10.67 -7.41 -3.55
CA LYS A 299 -11.37 -8.68 -3.33
C LYS A 299 -10.77 -9.75 -4.27
N PRO A 300 -9.55 -10.23 -3.97
CA PRO A 300 -8.76 -11.02 -4.91
C PRO A 300 -9.28 -12.45 -5.09
N TYR A 301 -10.05 -12.97 -4.13
CA TYR A 301 -10.52 -14.35 -4.10
C TYR A 301 -12.00 -14.42 -3.72
N SER A 302 -12.73 -15.32 -4.38
CA SER A 302 -13.97 -15.85 -3.82
C SER A 302 -13.69 -16.68 -2.56
N GLU A 303 -14.68 -16.82 -1.67
CA GLU A 303 -14.51 -17.63 -0.45
C GLU A 303 -14.15 -19.10 -0.77
N LYS A 304 -14.69 -19.65 -1.86
CA LYS A 304 -14.34 -21.00 -2.32
C LYS A 304 -12.87 -21.11 -2.73
N GLN A 305 -12.35 -20.14 -3.48
CA GLN A 305 -10.94 -20.12 -3.87
C GLN A 305 -10.04 -19.98 -2.63
N TRP A 306 -10.39 -19.08 -1.70
CA TRP A 306 -9.61 -18.91 -0.48
C TRP A 306 -9.59 -20.19 0.39
N GLN A 307 -10.72 -20.86 0.56
CA GLN A 307 -10.77 -22.14 1.28
C GLN A 307 -9.89 -23.22 0.63
N ALA A 308 -9.81 -23.25 -0.70
CA ALA A 308 -8.94 -24.18 -1.42
C ALA A 308 -7.45 -23.85 -1.22
N ILE A 309 -7.08 -22.56 -1.27
CA ILE A 309 -5.73 -22.06 -0.99
C ILE A 309 -5.33 -22.42 0.44
N ASP A 310 -6.19 -22.12 1.41
CA ASP A 310 -5.94 -22.37 2.83
C ASP A 310 -5.78 -23.87 3.13
N ALA A 311 -6.67 -24.71 2.59
CA ALA A 311 -6.56 -26.16 2.71
C ALA A 311 -5.27 -26.72 2.08
N LEU A 312 -4.83 -26.16 0.95
CA LEU A 312 -3.55 -26.53 0.34
C LEU A 312 -2.36 -26.13 1.23
N GLY A 313 -2.44 -24.98 1.90
CA GLY A 313 -1.47 -24.55 2.90
C GLY A 313 -1.25 -25.56 4.01
N TYR A 314 -2.32 -26.02 4.66
CA TYR A 314 -2.23 -27.07 5.69
C TYR A 314 -1.66 -28.38 5.14
N ARG A 315 -1.98 -28.74 3.90
CA ARG A 315 -1.44 -29.95 3.26
C ARG A 315 0.07 -29.87 3.05
N ILE A 316 0.55 -28.76 2.46
CA ILE A 316 1.99 -28.54 2.24
C ILE A 316 2.74 -28.50 3.57
N ASP A 317 2.15 -27.86 4.60
CA ASP A 317 2.74 -27.82 5.94
C ASP A 317 2.89 -29.21 6.55
N GLY A 318 1.86 -30.06 6.39
CA GLY A 318 1.91 -31.47 6.77
C GLY A 318 3.01 -32.26 6.05
N ASP A 319 3.19 -32.04 4.74
CA ASP A 319 4.26 -32.68 3.96
C ASP A 319 5.65 -32.21 4.41
N LEU A 320 5.84 -30.91 4.67
CA LEU A 320 7.10 -30.35 5.19
C LEU A 320 7.46 -31.01 6.52
N GLN A 321 6.50 -31.11 7.44
CA GLN A 321 6.69 -31.77 8.74
C GLN A 321 7.00 -33.27 8.59
N ALA A 322 6.25 -33.98 7.74
CA ALA A 322 6.46 -35.41 7.49
C ALA A 322 7.84 -35.71 6.90
N ASN A 323 8.41 -34.78 6.13
CA ASN A 323 9.76 -34.89 5.54
C ASN A 323 10.86 -34.30 6.43
N GLY A 324 10.53 -33.91 7.68
CA GLY A 324 11.50 -33.38 8.64
C GLY A 324 12.09 -32.02 8.24
N VAL A 325 11.33 -31.21 7.50
CA VAL A 325 11.70 -29.83 7.16
C VAL A 325 11.24 -28.91 8.30
N HIS A 326 12.20 -28.29 8.99
CA HIS A 326 11.92 -27.32 10.05
C HIS A 326 11.92 -25.92 9.42
N LEU A 327 10.80 -25.54 8.82
CA LEU A 327 10.65 -24.27 8.12
C LEU A 327 9.97 -23.22 9.02
N THR A 328 10.66 -22.13 9.27
CA THR A 328 10.07 -20.87 9.74
C THR A 328 10.02 -19.87 8.60
N MET A 329 8.97 -19.05 8.57
CA MET A 329 8.77 -18.01 7.56
C MET A 329 8.39 -16.69 8.23
N GLY A 330 9.10 -15.62 7.90
CA GLY A 330 8.78 -14.26 8.32
C GLY A 330 8.89 -13.31 7.14
N GLY A 331 8.92 -12.02 7.43
CA GLY A 331 9.11 -11.00 6.40
C GLY A 331 9.30 -9.61 6.95
N GLU A 332 9.53 -8.70 6.02
CA GLU A 332 9.70 -7.26 6.26
C GLU A 332 8.64 -6.48 5.46
N PRO A 333 7.32 -6.68 5.73
CA PRO A 333 6.27 -5.88 5.09
C PRO A 333 6.42 -4.40 5.41
N THR A 334 6.13 -3.57 4.41
CA THR A 334 6.24 -2.12 4.51
C THR A 334 4.90 -1.42 4.32
N PHE A 335 4.74 -0.28 4.99
CA PHE A 335 3.49 0.46 5.05
C PHE A 335 3.71 1.97 4.90
N VAL A 336 2.72 2.67 4.33
CA VAL A 336 2.68 4.13 4.20
C VAL A 336 1.40 4.72 4.77
N ALA A 337 1.36 6.03 5.05
CA ALA A 337 0.15 6.68 5.55
C ALA A 337 -0.98 6.68 4.52
N VAL A 338 -2.21 6.51 5.02
CA VAL A 338 -3.44 6.72 4.24
C VAL A 338 -3.74 8.21 4.05
N ASP A 339 -3.38 9.04 5.03
CA ASP A 339 -3.85 10.43 5.13
C ASP A 339 -3.05 11.42 4.29
N ASP A 340 -1.76 11.14 4.15
CA ASP A 340 -0.79 11.99 3.47
C ASP A 340 0.25 11.11 2.77
N PRO A 341 -0.16 10.35 1.74
CA PRO A 341 0.76 9.46 1.02
C PRO A 341 1.86 10.23 0.26
N ASP A 342 1.66 11.54 0.06
CA ASP A 342 2.54 12.41 -0.72
C ASP A 342 3.58 13.15 0.13
N GLY A 343 3.39 13.21 1.45
CA GLY A 343 4.34 13.83 2.37
C GLY A 343 5.77 13.28 2.22
N ASP A 344 6.77 14.14 2.42
CA ASP A 344 8.19 13.80 2.24
C ASP A 344 8.59 12.56 3.06
N GLU A 345 8.05 12.42 4.29
CA GLU A 345 8.28 11.26 5.16
C GLU A 345 7.77 9.92 4.58
N TRP A 346 6.87 9.96 3.59
CA TRP A 346 6.30 8.80 2.92
C TRP A 346 6.84 8.60 1.50
N ASN A 347 7.74 9.46 1.02
CA ASN A 347 8.35 9.33 -0.32
C ASN A 347 9.88 9.29 -0.31
N THR A 348 10.53 10.16 0.45
CA THR A 348 12.00 10.29 0.46
C THR A 348 12.59 10.17 1.86
N ASP A 349 11.94 10.76 2.85
CA ASP A 349 12.53 10.94 4.16
C ASP A 349 12.31 9.71 5.03
N ALA A 350 13.33 9.38 5.81
CA ALA A 350 13.22 8.28 6.76
C ALA A 350 12.31 8.65 7.93
N LEU A 351 12.33 9.91 8.36
CA LEU A 351 11.62 10.41 9.53
C LEU A 351 10.65 11.52 9.13
N GLY A 352 9.72 11.82 10.03
CA GLY A 352 8.82 12.95 9.87
C GLY A 352 7.86 13.08 11.05
N PRO A 353 6.93 14.04 10.97
CA PRO A 353 6.08 14.41 12.09
C PRO A 353 5.06 13.32 12.46
N THR A 354 4.59 12.50 11.51
CA THR A 354 3.51 11.55 11.76
C THR A 354 3.98 10.09 11.84
N LYS A 355 5.10 9.75 11.20
CA LYS A 355 5.57 8.36 11.08
C LYS A 355 5.77 7.67 12.43
N ARG A 356 6.38 8.33 13.42
CA ARG A 356 6.57 7.76 14.77
C ARG A 356 5.23 7.49 15.47
N LEU A 357 4.25 8.38 15.31
CA LEU A 357 2.94 8.24 15.93
C LEU A 357 2.17 7.06 15.35
N ARG A 358 2.15 6.92 14.02
CA ARG A 358 1.52 5.80 13.32
C ARG A 358 2.20 4.47 13.64
N ALA A 359 3.54 4.45 13.71
CA ALA A 359 4.31 3.29 14.12
C ALA A 359 4.03 2.88 15.58
N ALA A 360 3.91 3.85 16.49
CA ALA A 360 3.57 3.59 17.88
C ALA A 360 2.15 3.01 18.03
N GLU A 361 1.18 3.49 17.26
CA GLU A 361 -0.17 2.93 17.26
C GLU A 361 -0.18 1.46 16.77
N LEU A 362 0.51 1.19 15.66
CA LEU A 362 0.67 -0.17 15.15
C LEU A 362 1.40 -1.07 16.17
N PHE A 363 2.45 -0.55 16.80
CA PHE A 363 3.19 -1.25 17.85
C PHE A 363 2.29 -1.69 18.99
N GLN A 364 1.44 -0.80 19.52
CA GLN A 364 0.55 -1.15 20.65
C GLN A 364 -0.45 -2.25 20.25
N ARG A 365 -1.07 -2.14 19.06
CA ARG A 365 -1.99 -3.18 18.56
C ARG A 365 -1.30 -4.54 18.42
N MET A 366 -0.09 -4.57 17.87
CA MET A 366 0.70 -5.80 17.76
C MET A 366 1.12 -6.35 19.12
N ARG A 367 1.52 -5.49 20.05
CA ARG A 367 1.87 -5.87 21.42
C ARG A 367 0.68 -6.49 22.15
N GLU A 368 -0.49 -5.86 22.10
CA GLU A 368 -1.71 -6.37 22.73
C GLU A 368 -2.08 -7.77 22.23
N ARG A 369 -1.85 -8.04 20.94
CA ARG A 369 -2.15 -9.33 20.32
C ARG A 369 -1.15 -10.42 20.68
N TYR A 370 0.16 -10.15 20.54
CA TYR A 370 1.19 -11.20 20.59
C TYR A 370 1.94 -11.25 21.92
N ALA A 371 2.10 -10.11 22.58
CA ALA A 371 3.02 -9.96 23.70
C ALA A 371 2.52 -8.93 24.74
N PRO A 372 1.31 -9.11 25.31
CA PRO A 372 0.76 -8.14 26.27
C PRO A 372 1.68 -7.96 27.49
N ALA A 373 2.32 -9.04 27.94
CA ALA A 373 3.33 -9.07 29.00
C ALA A 373 4.78 -9.20 28.47
N GLY A 374 4.99 -8.74 27.24
CA GLY A 374 6.31 -8.66 26.61
C GLY A 374 7.15 -7.49 27.13
N LEU A 375 8.45 -7.59 26.92
CA LEU A 375 9.41 -6.54 27.17
C LEU A 375 9.36 -5.52 26.03
N VAL A 376 9.01 -4.28 26.35
CA VAL A 376 9.02 -3.14 25.41
C VAL A 376 10.39 -2.46 25.45
N HIS A 377 10.98 -2.23 24.28
CA HIS A 377 12.27 -1.55 24.15
C HIS A 377 12.27 -0.59 22.94
N PHE A 378 12.46 0.70 23.19
CA PHE A 378 12.46 1.75 22.18
C PHE A 378 13.87 2.30 22.02
N GLY A 379 14.57 1.84 20.98
CA GLY A 379 16.00 2.10 20.80
C GLY A 379 16.33 2.93 19.55
N GLN A 380 17.64 3.09 19.34
CA GLN A 380 18.18 3.57 18.06
C GLN A 380 18.19 2.41 17.05
N GLY A 381 17.67 2.65 15.86
CA GLY A 381 17.68 1.75 14.71
C GLY A 381 18.91 1.95 13.82
N LYS A 382 18.77 1.66 12.52
CA LYS A 382 19.86 1.82 11.53
C LYS A 382 20.31 3.29 11.43
N TRP A 383 21.60 3.49 11.21
CA TRP A 383 22.22 4.79 10.96
C TRP A 383 22.95 4.75 9.63
N TYR A 384 22.53 5.57 8.67
CA TYR A 384 23.15 5.59 7.35
C TYR A 384 24.14 6.77 7.19
N PRO A 385 25.20 6.61 6.37
CA PRO A 385 26.13 7.70 6.08
C PRO A 385 25.40 8.93 5.54
N GLY A 386 25.61 10.09 6.18
CA GLY A 386 24.96 11.36 5.82
C GLY A 386 23.77 11.73 6.72
N GLU A 387 23.23 10.80 7.50
CA GLU A 387 22.21 11.11 8.52
C GLU A 387 22.88 11.67 9.79
N GLN A 388 22.29 12.70 10.39
CA GLN A 388 22.83 13.33 11.60
C GLN A 388 22.58 12.52 12.87
N LEU A 389 21.44 11.82 12.93
CA LEU A 389 21.04 10.99 14.06
C LEU A 389 20.66 9.60 13.55
N PRO A 390 20.90 8.54 14.33
CA PRO A 390 20.34 7.24 14.06
C PRO A 390 18.81 7.31 14.16
N ARG A 391 18.15 6.48 13.37
CA ARG A 391 16.69 6.36 13.34
C ARG A 391 16.16 5.73 14.64
N TRP A 392 14.84 5.69 14.86
CA TRP A 392 14.25 4.98 16.00
C TRP A 392 13.89 3.52 15.65
N SER A 393 13.74 2.65 16.65
CA SER A 393 13.25 1.27 16.50
C SER A 393 12.33 0.93 17.66
N LEU A 394 11.10 0.48 17.37
CA LEU A 394 10.13 0.04 18.37
C LEU A 394 10.11 -1.48 18.42
N ASN A 395 10.60 -2.05 19.52
CA ASN A 395 10.80 -3.50 19.64
C ASN A 395 9.96 -4.07 20.77
N CYS A 396 9.39 -5.26 20.55
CA CYS A 396 8.73 -6.04 21.59
C CYS A 396 9.32 -7.44 21.61
N PHE A 397 9.80 -7.86 22.78
CA PHE A 397 10.36 -9.19 23.01
C PHE A 397 9.44 -9.99 23.94
N TRP A 398 9.27 -11.29 23.71
CA TRP A 398 8.55 -12.17 24.62
C TRP A 398 9.11 -13.58 24.60
N ARG A 399 8.80 -14.37 25.63
CA ARG A 399 9.26 -15.74 25.76
C ARG A 399 8.38 -16.68 24.95
N ARG A 400 9.01 -17.67 24.30
CA ARG A 400 8.30 -18.71 23.54
C ARG A 400 7.50 -19.67 24.43
N ASP A 401 7.81 -19.74 25.72
CA ASP A 401 7.07 -20.57 26.69
C ASP A 401 5.84 -19.87 27.29
N GLY A 402 5.56 -18.63 26.90
CA GLY A 402 4.39 -17.86 27.33
C GLY A 402 4.51 -17.23 28.73
N GLU A 403 5.63 -17.43 29.43
CA GLU A 403 5.86 -16.75 30.71
C GLU A 403 6.09 -15.23 30.48
N PRO A 404 5.56 -14.35 31.35
CA PRO A 404 5.81 -12.91 31.28
C PRO A 404 7.30 -12.56 31.32
N LEU A 405 7.71 -11.54 30.56
CA LEU A 405 9.03 -10.93 30.71
C LEU A 405 9.02 -9.76 31.69
N ALA A 406 7.91 -9.05 31.73
CA ALA A 406 7.73 -7.84 32.52
C ALA A 406 6.26 -7.62 32.87
N ASP A 407 5.98 -6.90 33.96
CA ASP A 407 4.65 -6.38 34.27
C ASP A 407 4.30 -5.24 33.30
N PRO A 408 3.17 -5.30 32.56
CA PRO A 408 2.79 -4.25 31.61
C PRO A 408 2.69 -2.84 32.23
N ALA A 409 2.38 -2.74 33.52
CA ALA A 409 2.23 -1.47 34.23
C ALA A 409 3.56 -0.74 34.46
N MET A 410 4.70 -1.41 34.25
CA MET A 410 6.01 -0.75 34.34
C MET A 410 6.32 0.16 33.16
N PHE A 411 5.67 -0.03 32.01
CA PHE A 411 6.01 0.69 30.79
C PHE A 411 5.21 2.00 30.66
N ALA A 412 5.90 3.09 30.37
CA ALA A 412 5.25 4.38 30.13
C ALA A 412 4.67 4.46 28.71
N ASP A 413 3.55 5.18 28.58
CA ASP A 413 3.04 5.62 27.28
C ASP A 413 3.62 7.00 26.96
N GLU A 414 4.39 7.10 25.87
CA GLU A 414 4.98 8.39 25.44
C GLU A 414 3.94 9.48 25.12
N ARG A 415 2.66 9.11 24.95
CA ARG A 415 1.54 10.03 24.70
C ARG A 415 0.99 10.68 25.97
N GLU A 416 1.27 10.09 27.14
CA GLU A 416 0.80 10.56 28.44
C GLU A 416 1.99 11.09 29.25
N PRO A 417 2.38 12.38 29.08
CA PRO A 417 3.53 12.93 29.77
C PRO A 417 3.34 12.89 31.29
N SER A 418 4.33 12.32 31.98
CA SER A 418 4.45 12.34 33.44
C SER A 418 5.28 13.56 33.90
N ALA A 419 5.51 13.73 35.19
CA ALA A 419 6.31 14.82 35.77
C ALA A 419 7.56 14.30 36.49
N VAL A 420 8.25 13.31 35.90
CA VAL A 420 9.47 12.72 36.47
C VAL A 420 10.61 13.73 36.45
N THR A 421 11.28 13.89 37.59
CA THR A 421 12.43 14.77 37.80
C THR A 421 13.77 14.03 37.82
N THR A 422 14.87 14.76 37.66
CA THR A 422 16.23 14.19 37.73
C THR A 422 16.58 13.63 39.11
N GLY A 423 16.01 14.19 40.18
CA GLY A 423 16.12 13.62 41.53
C GLY A 423 15.45 12.24 41.63
N GLN A 424 14.24 12.10 41.08
CA GLN A 424 13.56 10.80 41.02
C GLN A 424 14.31 9.79 40.15
N ALA A 425 15.01 10.22 39.10
CA ALA A 425 15.89 9.33 38.34
C ALA A 425 17.06 8.79 39.17
N ALA A 426 17.65 9.61 40.06
CA ALA A 426 18.69 9.16 40.99
C ALA A 426 18.14 8.15 42.01
N ASP A 427 16.99 8.47 42.61
CA ASP A 427 16.31 7.60 43.57
C ASP A 427 15.91 6.26 42.94
N PHE A 428 15.50 6.28 41.67
CA PHE A 428 15.20 5.09 40.90
C PHE A 428 16.44 4.20 40.76
N LEU A 429 17.59 4.75 40.33
CA LEU A 429 18.83 3.98 40.23
C LEU A 429 19.34 3.48 41.59
N GLN A 430 19.14 4.24 42.67
CA GLN A 430 19.45 3.78 44.03
C GLN A 430 18.64 2.55 44.41
N ARG A 431 17.35 2.52 44.07
CA ARG A 431 16.48 1.40 44.36
C ARG A 431 16.82 0.18 43.50
N VAL A 432 17.14 0.37 42.22
CA VAL A 432 17.66 -0.70 41.36
C VAL A 432 18.96 -1.28 41.92
N ALA A 433 19.89 -0.43 42.37
CA ALA A 433 21.15 -0.87 42.99
C ALA A 433 20.90 -1.72 44.26
N GLN A 434 19.93 -1.34 45.09
CA GLN A 434 19.52 -2.13 46.26
C GLN A 434 18.97 -3.50 45.86
N TYR A 435 18.14 -3.59 44.81
CA TYR A 435 17.60 -4.86 44.32
C TYR A 435 18.67 -5.78 43.74
N LEU A 436 19.68 -5.22 43.07
CA LEU A 436 20.81 -5.98 42.52
C LEU A 436 21.92 -6.24 43.55
N GLU A 437 21.73 -5.84 44.81
CA GLU A 437 22.70 -5.99 45.91
C GLU A 437 24.07 -5.33 45.64
N VAL A 438 24.09 -4.23 44.87
CA VAL A 438 25.30 -3.45 44.58
C VAL A 438 25.34 -2.12 45.31
N SER A 439 26.55 -1.60 45.54
CA SER A 439 26.72 -0.31 46.19
C SER A 439 26.21 0.85 45.33
N GLY A 440 25.13 1.50 45.78
CA GLY A 440 24.63 2.74 45.17
C GLY A 440 25.52 3.97 45.39
N GLN A 441 26.66 3.85 46.08
CA GLN A 441 27.61 4.96 46.31
C GLN A 441 28.30 5.43 45.03
N HIS A 442 28.28 4.61 43.98
CA HIS A 442 28.91 4.90 42.69
C HIS A 442 27.96 5.53 41.68
N ILE A 443 26.71 5.85 42.07
CA ILE A 443 25.78 6.59 41.22
C ILE A 443 26.22 8.06 41.18
N PHE A 444 26.35 8.62 39.97
CA PHE A 444 26.75 10.02 39.79
C PHE A 444 25.92 10.72 38.72
N PRO A 445 25.75 12.06 38.81
CA PRO A 445 25.05 12.85 37.81
C PRO A 445 25.88 13.06 36.54
N ALA A 446 25.19 13.15 35.40
CA ALA A 446 25.76 13.53 34.11
C ALA A 446 25.21 14.88 33.62
N TYR A 447 26.04 15.62 32.91
CA TYR A 447 25.81 17.01 32.50
C TYR A 447 26.13 17.20 31.02
N GLU A 448 25.50 18.19 30.39
CA GLU A 448 25.98 18.70 29.09
C GLU A 448 27.37 19.37 29.25
N ASP A 449 28.24 19.28 28.23
CA ASP A 449 29.57 19.90 28.26
C ASP A 449 29.49 21.42 28.06
N PRO A 450 29.69 22.25 29.10
CA PRO A 450 29.55 23.69 28.98
C PRO A 450 30.59 24.31 28.04
N LEU A 451 31.79 23.73 27.95
CA LEU A 451 32.85 24.27 27.10
C LEU A 451 32.51 24.09 25.62
N TYR A 452 31.91 22.96 25.26
CA TYR A 452 31.44 22.72 23.90
C TYR A 452 30.36 23.73 23.49
N TYR A 453 29.33 23.91 24.31
CA TYR A 453 28.21 24.79 23.98
C TYR A 453 28.59 26.28 24.00
N LEU A 454 29.46 26.71 24.92
CA LEU A 454 30.03 28.08 24.90
C LEU A 454 30.92 28.32 23.68
N TRP A 455 31.70 27.32 23.26
CA TRP A 455 32.47 27.40 22.02
C TRP A 455 31.56 27.50 20.80
N ARG A 456 30.45 26.75 20.76
CA ARG A 456 29.44 26.82 19.68
C ARG A 456 28.73 28.17 19.64
N GLU A 457 28.28 28.68 20.78
CA GLU A 457 27.67 30.02 20.92
C GLU A 457 28.60 31.10 20.36
N ARG A 458 29.89 31.06 20.70
CA ARG A 458 30.88 32.01 20.17
C ARG A 458 31.05 31.96 18.64
N ARG A 459 30.70 30.85 17.99
CA ARG A 459 30.77 30.71 16.52
C ARG A 459 29.49 31.16 15.81
N LEU A 460 28.44 31.50 16.55
CA LEU A 460 27.24 32.09 15.97
C LEU A 460 27.57 33.47 15.38
N PRO A 461 26.90 33.89 14.30
CA PRO A 461 27.00 35.25 13.79
C PRO A 461 26.71 36.30 14.88
N ASP A 462 27.41 37.44 14.86
CA ASP A 462 27.28 38.50 15.87
C ASP A 462 25.86 39.09 16.00
N ASN A 463 24.95 38.80 15.06
CA ASN A 463 23.59 39.32 14.99
C ASN A 463 22.50 38.27 15.27
N VAL A 464 22.85 37.09 15.80
CA VAL A 464 21.88 36.07 16.22
C VAL A 464 22.04 35.74 17.70
N ASP A 465 20.95 35.37 18.35
CA ASP A 465 20.94 34.94 19.75
C ASP A 465 20.98 33.40 19.81
N PRO A 466 21.55 32.75 20.85
CA PRO A 466 21.47 31.30 21.00
C PRO A 466 20.04 30.73 20.95
N SER A 467 19.04 31.49 21.40
CA SER A 467 17.60 31.15 21.31
C SER A 467 16.97 31.36 19.92
N ASP A 468 17.59 32.14 19.03
CA ASP A 468 17.24 32.23 17.60
C ASP A 468 18.53 32.17 16.76
N SER A 469 19.22 31.03 16.84
CA SER A 469 20.59 30.90 16.32
C SER A 469 20.69 30.86 14.78
N ARG A 470 19.55 30.88 14.06
CA ARG A 470 19.40 30.85 12.59
C ARG A 470 20.40 29.97 11.84
N LEU A 471 20.84 28.87 12.47
CA LEU A 471 21.72 27.89 11.85
C LEU A 471 21.03 27.23 10.67
N GLU A 472 21.76 26.93 9.60
CA GLU A 472 21.19 26.19 8.45
C GLU A 472 20.64 24.81 8.89
N ASP A 473 21.23 24.23 9.93
CA ASP A 473 20.80 22.99 10.57
C ASP A 473 19.67 23.23 11.61
N PRO A 474 18.43 22.76 11.35
CA PRO A 474 17.30 22.92 12.27
C PRO A 474 17.43 22.11 13.57
N LEU A 475 18.06 20.93 13.53
CA LEU A 475 18.21 20.07 14.70
C LEU A 475 19.24 20.66 15.66
N GLU A 476 20.36 21.13 15.13
CA GLU A 476 21.38 21.80 15.93
C GLU A 476 20.83 23.10 16.56
N ARG A 477 19.99 23.84 15.82
CA ARG A 477 19.28 25.02 16.34
C ARG A 477 18.38 24.67 17.52
N ALA A 478 17.54 23.64 17.37
CA ALA A 478 16.64 23.17 18.42
C ALA A 478 17.41 22.68 19.67
N ARG A 479 18.53 22.00 19.47
CA ARG A 479 19.41 21.53 20.55
C ARG A 479 20.01 22.69 21.34
N LEU A 480 20.58 23.70 20.66
CA LEU A 480 21.14 24.88 21.33
C LEU A 480 20.06 25.58 22.15
N HIS A 481 18.88 25.81 21.57
CA HIS A 481 17.74 26.39 22.30
C HIS A 481 17.44 25.61 23.57
N LYS A 482 17.26 24.29 23.47
CA LYS A 482 16.95 23.41 24.61
C LYS A 482 18.01 23.46 25.70
N VAL A 483 19.30 23.37 25.34
CA VAL A 483 20.41 23.34 26.31
C VAL A 483 20.54 24.68 27.05
N PHE A 484 20.40 25.81 26.35
CA PHE A 484 20.45 27.13 27.00
C PHE A 484 19.21 27.43 27.85
N GLU A 485 18.02 26.97 27.44
CA GLU A 485 16.79 27.06 28.25
C GLU A 485 16.87 26.22 29.53
N GLN A 486 17.41 24.99 29.43
CA GLN A 486 17.60 24.09 30.58
C GLN A 486 18.74 24.55 31.50
N GLY A 487 19.73 25.25 30.96
CA GLY A 487 20.90 25.78 31.66
C GLY A 487 22.08 24.80 31.69
N LEU A 488 23.30 25.29 31.41
CA LEU A 488 24.52 24.48 31.26
C LEU A 488 24.98 23.73 32.54
N GLY A 489 24.46 24.09 33.71
CA GLY A 489 24.75 23.43 34.98
C GLY A 489 23.70 22.40 35.41
N ALA A 490 22.66 22.20 34.61
CA ALA A 490 21.58 21.27 34.95
C ALA A 490 22.03 19.81 34.86
N ILE A 491 21.57 19.00 35.80
CA ILE A 491 21.72 17.54 35.72
C ILE A 491 20.79 17.04 34.63
N ILE A 492 21.33 16.29 33.66
CA ILE A 492 20.55 15.70 32.57
C ILE A 492 20.00 14.33 32.99
N GLY A 493 20.80 13.56 33.70
CA GLY A 493 20.41 12.26 34.23
C GLY A 493 21.48 11.69 35.15
N HIS A 494 21.29 10.44 35.55
CA HIS A 494 22.19 9.75 36.46
C HIS A 494 22.71 8.46 35.84
N VAL A 495 23.91 8.06 36.25
CA VAL A 495 24.63 6.91 35.73
C VAL A 495 24.94 5.97 36.89
N LEU A 496 24.60 4.69 36.72
CA LEU A 496 24.99 3.59 37.60
C LEU A 496 25.97 2.69 36.83
N PRO A 497 27.29 2.76 37.10
CA PRO A 497 28.23 1.76 36.60
C PRO A 497 27.78 0.38 37.05
N LEU A 498 27.54 -0.51 36.09
CA LEU A 498 26.98 -1.83 36.35
C LEU A 498 27.56 -2.83 35.36
N ALA A 499 28.19 -3.88 35.89
CA ALA A 499 28.61 -5.04 35.11
C ALA A 499 28.44 -6.30 35.94
N ARG A 500 28.52 -7.44 35.26
CA ARG A 500 28.60 -8.74 35.90
C ARG A 500 29.56 -9.62 35.12
N GLU A 501 30.51 -10.21 35.82
CA GLU A 501 31.36 -11.26 35.28
C GLU A 501 30.68 -12.63 35.43
N GLU A 502 31.10 -13.58 34.60
CA GLU A 502 30.52 -14.92 34.57
C GLU A 502 30.69 -15.60 35.94
N ASN A 503 29.58 -16.10 36.51
CA ASN A 503 29.53 -16.71 37.84
C ASN A 503 29.93 -15.78 39.01
N GLN A 504 29.94 -14.47 38.82
CA GLN A 504 30.18 -13.48 39.89
C GLN A 504 28.89 -12.71 40.24
N PRO A 505 28.78 -12.13 41.44
CA PRO A 505 27.70 -11.20 41.77
C PRO A 505 27.75 -9.96 40.89
N TRP A 506 26.65 -9.21 40.82
CA TRP A 506 26.65 -7.89 40.20
C TRP A 506 27.69 -6.99 40.88
N GLN A 507 28.35 -6.15 40.09
CA GLN A 507 29.35 -5.23 40.59
C GLN A 507 29.15 -3.81 40.07
N SER A 508 29.42 -2.85 40.94
CA SER A 508 29.49 -1.43 40.63
C SER A 508 30.82 -0.89 41.12
N GLY A 509 31.33 0.16 40.47
CA GLY A 509 32.62 0.74 40.80
C GLY A 509 32.74 2.19 40.37
N SER A 510 33.67 2.91 40.99
CA SER A 510 33.91 4.32 40.69
C SER A 510 34.49 4.51 39.29
N TRP A 511 33.93 5.46 38.53
CA TRP A 511 34.53 5.94 37.30
C TRP A 511 35.57 7.02 37.59
N PHE A 512 36.80 6.83 37.09
CA PHE A 512 37.90 7.78 37.27
C PHE A 512 38.03 8.69 36.05
N LEU A 513 37.09 9.62 35.91
CA LEU A 513 37.10 10.61 34.84
C LEU A 513 38.19 11.67 35.07
N ARG A 514 38.58 12.38 33.99
CA ARG A 514 39.54 13.49 34.09
C ARG A 514 38.94 14.74 34.72
N SER A 515 37.67 15.02 34.45
CA SER A 515 36.89 16.09 35.05
C SER A 515 36.24 15.62 36.36
N GLU A 516 35.89 16.57 37.23
CA GLU A 516 35.14 16.32 38.45
C GLU A 516 33.69 15.87 38.15
N HIS A 517 33.11 16.34 37.05
CA HIS A 517 31.78 15.97 36.57
C HIS A 517 31.83 15.06 35.33
N CYS A 518 30.80 14.24 35.14
CA CYS A 518 30.62 13.47 33.92
C CYS A 518 29.95 14.32 32.84
N TYR A 519 30.76 14.89 31.94
CA TYR A 519 30.27 15.62 30.78
C TYR A 519 29.97 14.67 29.62
N LEU A 520 28.76 14.75 29.09
CA LEU A 520 28.28 13.94 27.97
C LEU A 520 28.91 14.40 26.66
N LEU A 521 29.18 13.44 25.76
CA LEU A 521 29.49 13.73 24.37
C LEU A 521 28.32 14.52 23.75
N PRO A 522 28.53 15.65 23.07
CA PRO A 522 27.43 16.45 22.50
C PRO A 522 26.58 15.66 21.50
N GLY A 523 25.25 15.75 21.57
CA GLY A 523 24.34 15.07 20.65
C GLY A 523 22.92 14.90 21.20
N ASP A 524 22.02 14.29 20.41
CA ASP A 524 20.63 14.00 20.84
C ASP A 524 20.38 12.51 21.12
N SER A 525 21.44 11.70 21.09
CA SER A 525 21.35 10.27 21.44
C SER A 525 20.99 10.11 22.93
N PRO A 526 20.39 8.97 23.32
CA PRO A 526 20.22 8.58 24.72
C PRO A 526 21.48 8.77 25.57
N LEU A 527 21.30 9.13 26.84
CA LEU A 527 22.40 9.41 27.79
C LEU A 527 23.53 8.38 27.73
N GLY A 528 23.18 7.08 27.69
CA GLY A 528 24.15 5.99 27.70
C GLY A 528 25.09 5.93 26.50
N TYR A 529 24.62 6.30 25.29
CA TYR A 529 25.47 6.40 24.10
C TYR A 529 26.38 7.64 24.11
N ARG A 530 26.10 8.61 24.98
CA ARG A 530 26.84 9.86 25.12
C ARG A 530 27.84 9.83 26.27
N LEU A 531 28.03 8.70 26.94
CA LEU A 531 28.99 8.58 28.04
C LEU A 531 30.45 8.71 27.55
N PRO A 532 31.32 9.44 28.27
CA PRO A 532 32.72 9.66 27.85
C PRO A 532 33.62 8.46 28.20
N LEU A 533 33.33 7.29 27.63
CA LEU A 533 34.02 6.03 27.93
C LEU A 533 35.55 6.12 27.70
N ASP A 534 35.99 6.88 26.70
CA ASP A 534 37.41 7.09 26.38
C ASP A 534 38.17 7.92 27.44
N SER A 535 37.44 8.61 28.33
CA SER A 535 38.03 9.36 29.45
C SER A 535 38.33 8.48 30.66
N GLN A 536 37.88 7.21 30.65
CA GLN A 536 38.20 6.25 31.69
C GLN A 536 39.68 5.81 31.59
N PRO A 537 40.25 5.26 32.68
CA PRO A 537 41.61 4.75 32.63
C PRO A 537 41.82 3.70 31.55
N TRP A 538 42.97 3.82 30.89
CA TRP A 538 43.38 2.97 29.79
C TRP A 538 43.49 1.49 30.20
N VAL A 539 43.10 0.61 29.30
CA VAL A 539 43.24 -0.84 29.42
C VAL A 539 43.90 -1.34 28.13
N HIS A 540 44.78 -2.33 28.24
CA HIS A 540 45.42 -2.92 27.08
C HIS A 540 44.38 -3.62 26.21
N LYS A 541 44.55 -3.63 24.88
CA LYS A 541 43.54 -4.19 23.96
C LYS A 541 43.25 -5.68 24.22
N SER A 542 44.24 -6.44 24.69
CA SER A 542 44.06 -7.85 25.07
C SER A 542 43.25 -8.04 26.35
N ASP A 543 43.21 -7.04 27.22
CA ASP A 543 42.62 -7.10 28.56
C ASP A 543 41.27 -6.35 28.59
N TYR A 544 40.86 -5.77 27.45
CA TYR A 544 39.57 -5.10 27.34
C TYR A 544 38.46 -6.15 27.49
N PRO A 545 37.48 -5.95 28.39
CA PRO A 545 36.42 -6.93 28.65
C PRO A 545 35.37 -6.91 27.53
N TYR A 546 35.73 -7.45 26.36
CA TYR A 546 34.81 -7.55 25.22
C TYR A 546 33.66 -8.50 25.56
N ILE A 547 32.42 -8.02 25.38
CA ILE A 547 31.24 -8.88 25.39
C ILE A 547 31.18 -9.56 24.02
N HIS A 548 31.43 -10.87 24.02
CA HIS A 548 31.28 -11.70 22.83
C HIS A 548 29.85 -12.24 22.76
N SER A 549 29.21 -12.11 21.59
CA SER A 549 27.92 -12.74 21.35
C SER A 549 28.04 -14.26 21.44
N ALA A 550 27.06 -14.90 22.08
CA ALA A 550 26.98 -16.35 22.14
C ALA A 550 26.88 -16.95 20.73
N ASP A 551 27.40 -18.17 20.56
CA ASP A 551 27.23 -18.89 19.31
C ASP A 551 25.77 -19.39 19.19
N PRO A 552 25.07 -19.15 18.07
CA PRO A 552 23.70 -19.62 17.86
C PRO A 552 23.50 -21.14 17.98
N HIS A 553 24.56 -21.95 17.92
CA HIS A 553 24.50 -23.41 18.09
C HIS A 553 24.54 -23.87 19.56
N GLN A 554 24.67 -22.95 20.52
CA GLN A 554 24.67 -23.28 21.94
C GLN A 554 23.29 -23.72 22.44
N SER A 555 23.26 -24.72 23.33
CA SER A 555 22.03 -25.13 24.02
C SER A 555 21.86 -24.33 25.32
N PHE A 556 20.65 -23.88 25.60
CA PHE A 556 20.31 -23.08 26.78
C PHE A 556 19.34 -23.83 27.69
N PRO A 557 19.52 -23.81 29.02
CA PRO A 557 18.54 -24.34 29.96
C PRO A 557 17.25 -23.52 29.92
N THR A 558 16.15 -24.11 30.39
CA THR A 558 14.88 -23.39 30.55
C THR A 558 15.05 -22.23 31.53
N LEU A 559 14.52 -21.06 31.18
CA LEU A 559 14.53 -19.89 32.07
C LEU A 559 13.60 -20.12 33.27
N PRO A 560 13.94 -19.63 34.47
CA PRO A 560 13.05 -19.71 35.64
C PRO A 560 11.67 -19.07 35.39
N ALA A 561 10.65 -19.57 36.08
CA ALA A 561 9.29 -19.05 36.01
C ALA A 561 9.22 -17.60 36.52
N TYR A 562 8.37 -16.77 35.94
CA TYR A 562 8.29 -15.32 36.25
C TYR A 562 8.10 -15.05 37.75
N ARG A 563 7.21 -15.78 38.44
CA ARG A 563 7.02 -15.64 39.89
C ARG A 563 8.23 -16.07 40.74
N GLN A 564 9.05 -16.98 40.25
CA GLN A 564 10.28 -17.39 40.95
C GLN A 564 11.37 -16.34 40.78
N ARG A 565 11.38 -15.62 39.65
CA ARG A 565 12.29 -14.51 39.38
C ARG A 565 12.00 -13.28 40.24
N LEU A 566 10.72 -13.02 40.54
CA LEU A 566 10.31 -11.95 41.45
C LEU A 566 10.62 -12.21 42.95
N GLN A 567 11.09 -13.41 43.31
CA GLN A 567 11.52 -13.66 44.68
C GLN A 567 12.90 -13.05 44.89
N PRO A 568 13.13 -12.24 45.94
CA PRO A 568 14.45 -11.73 46.24
C PRO A 568 15.40 -12.93 46.36
N HIS A 569 16.52 -12.89 45.64
CA HIS A 569 17.55 -13.92 45.71
C HIS A 569 18.06 -14.01 47.16
N SER A 570 17.48 -14.92 47.94
CA SER A 570 17.90 -15.19 49.31
C SER A 570 19.15 -16.06 49.32
N SER A 571 20.24 -15.58 48.73
CA SER A 571 21.57 -16.08 49.09
C SER A 571 22.04 -15.32 50.32
N ALA A 572 21.41 -15.61 51.46
CA ALA A 572 22.04 -15.42 52.77
C ALA A 572 23.11 -16.52 52.94
N ALA A 573 24.17 -16.42 52.14
CA ALA A 573 25.46 -17.03 52.43
C ALA A 573 26.42 -15.87 52.66
N ASP A 574 27.19 -15.92 53.74
CA ASP A 574 28.32 -15.04 54.05
C ASP A 574 29.35 -15.05 52.90
N HIS A 575 29.03 -14.41 51.78
CA HIS A 575 29.99 -14.01 50.79
C HIS A 575 30.50 -12.65 51.24
N ASP A 576 31.78 -12.61 51.63
CA ASP A 576 32.53 -11.36 51.71
C ASP A 576 32.18 -10.54 50.47
N GLN A 577 31.50 -9.40 50.66
CA GLN A 577 31.28 -8.46 49.57
C GLN A 577 32.66 -8.18 48.97
N PRO A 578 32.91 -8.44 47.68
CA PRO A 578 34.19 -8.12 47.08
C PRO A 578 34.46 -6.65 47.36
N GLN A 579 35.57 -6.37 48.06
CA GLN A 579 35.89 -5.00 48.44
C GLN A 579 35.87 -4.13 47.18
N PRO A 580 35.13 -3.01 47.17
CA PRO A 580 35.08 -2.15 46.01
C PRO A 580 36.52 -1.70 45.70
N VAL A 581 37.01 -2.05 44.50
CA VAL A 581 38.33 -1.62 44.04
C VAL A 581 38.24 -0.13 43.74
N THR A 582 38.38 0.67 44.79
CA THR A 582 38.47 2.14 44.74
C THR A 582 39.86 2.61 44.31
N GLN A 583 40.77 1.66 44.04
CA GLN A 583 42.12 1.95 43.61
C GLN A 583 42.12 2.53 42.19
N ARG A 584 42.53 3.80 42.10
CA ARG A 584 42.85 4.44 40.82
C ARG A 584 44.08 3.73 40.23
N PRO A 585 44.05 3.31 38.95
CA PRO A 585 45.19 2.68 38.31
C PRO A 585 46.40 3.61 38.28
N GLU A 586 47.59 3.03 38.43
CA GLU A 586 48.86 3.73 38.27
C GLU A 586 49.09 4.15 36.81
N GLN A 587 50.04 5.06 36.60
CA GLN A 587 50.35 5.56 35.26
C GLN A 587 50.81 4.39 34.35
N LYS A 588 50.09 4.17 33.23
CA LYS A 588 50.30 3.07 32.27
C LYS A 588 49.97 1.67 32.79
N GLN A 589 49.30 1.54 33.93
CA GLN A 589 48.73 0.28 34.36
C GLN A 589 47.46 -0.02 33.54
N SER A 590 47.36 -1.24 33.01
CA SER A 590 46.12 -1.74 32.38
C SER A 590 45.06 -1.87 33.46
N ALA A 591 43.89 -1.25 33.27
CA ALA A 591 42.84 -1.18 34.29
C ALA A 591 41.62 -2.05 33.94
N ASP A 592 41.82 -3.35 33.72
CA ASP A 592 40.78 -4.31 33.35
C ASP A 592 39.63 -4.40 34.38
N TRP A 593 39.93 -4.25 35.67
CA TRP A 593 38.95 -4.32 36.78
C TRP A 593 37.90 -3.19 36.83
N ILE A 594 38.00 -2.15 35.99
CA ILE A 594 37.02 -1.04 36.00
C ILE A 594 35.75 -1.44 35.24
N THR A 595 34.60 -1.30 35.91
CA THR A 595 33.26 -1.45 35.34
C THR A 595 33.02 -0.38 34.26
N ARG A 596 33.03 -0.76 32.98
CA ARG A 596 32.92 0.17 31.83
C ARG A 596 31.53 0.30 31.23
N THR A 597 30.60 -0.53 31.66
CA THR A 597 29.18 -0.50 31.27
C THR A 597 28.36 0.19 32.34
N ALA A 598 27.21 0.75 31.98
CA ALA A 598 26.35 1.47 32.92
C ALA A 598 24.87 1.37 32.54
N LEU A 599 24.02 1.33 33.57
CA LEU A 599 22.60 1.62 33.47
C LEU A 599 22.42 3.13 33.68
N CYS A 600 21.69 3.80 32.79
CA CYS A 600 21.45 5.24 32.91
C CYS A 600 19.98 5.56 33.07
N ALA A 601 19.67 6.64 33.78
CA ALA A 601 18.33 7.14 33.97
C ALA A 601 18.25 8.62 33.55
N GLU A 602 17.42 8.90 32.54
CA GLU A 602 17.25 10.22 31.94
C GLU A 602 15.75 10.58 31.88
N PRO A 603 15.30 11.59 32.62
CA PRO A 603 13.96 12.15 32.42
C PRO A 603 13.90 12.98 31.13
N ARG A 604 13.04 12.59 30.19
CA ARG A 604 12.78 13.35 28.95
C ARG A 604 11.29 13.61 28.82
N ASN A 605 10.92 14.88 28.67
CA ASN A 605 9.52 15.34 28.60
C ASN A 605 8.68 14.79 29.79
N GLY A 606 9.32 14.68 30.96
CA GLY A 606 8.71 14.19 32.18
C GLY A 606 8.46 12.67 32.24
N ILE A 607 8.96 11.90 31.27
CA ILE A 607 8.96 10.42 31.28
C ILE A 607 10.37 9.92 31.61
N LEU A 608 10.48 8.87 32.42
CA LEU A 608 11.77 8.27 32.78
C LEU A 608 12.24 7.28 31.70
N TYR A 609 13.35 7.58 31.05
CA TYR A 609 14.03 6.65 30.14
C TYR A 609 15.18 5.97 30.85
N LEU A 610 15.27 4.64 30.66
CA LEU A 610 16.33 3.82 31.20
C LEU A 610 17.15 3.23 30.06
N PHE A 611 18.41 3.64 29.99
CA PHE A 611 19.37 3.09 29.03
C PHE A 611 19.96 1.80 29.59
N MET A 612 19.59 0.68 29.00
CA MET A 612 20.01 -0.66 29.38
C MET A 612 21.48 -0.89 29.06
N PRO A 613 22.30 -1.42 29.99
CA PRO A 613 23.67 -1.81 29.72
C PRO A 613 23.72 -3.08 28.86
N PRO A 614 24.80 -3.30 28.07
CA PRO A 614 25.00 -4.57 27.41
C PRO A 614 25.28 -5.66 28.45
N THR A 615 24.71 -6.84 28.24
CA THR A 615 24.88 -8.01 29.12
C THR A 615 25.41 -9.21 28.32
N ARG A 616 26.05 -10.15 29.01
CA ARG A 616 26.62 -11.36 28.37
C ARG A 616 25.57 -12.43 28.12
N THR A 617 24.59 -12.56 29.01
CA THR A 617 23.55 -13.59 28.97
C THR A 617 22.16 -12.96 29.08
N LEU A 618 21.15 -13.66 28.57
CA LEU A 618 19.76 -13.22 28.70
C LEU A 618 19.34 -13.19 30.18
N GLU A 619 19.78 -14.14 30.99
CA GLU A 619 19.52 -14.20 32.42
C GLU A 619 19.96 -12.93 33.15
N ASP A 620 21.15 -12.42 32.83
CA ASP A 620 21.65 -11.18 33.40
C ASP A 620 20.79 -9.99 32.97
N TYR A 621 20.39 -9.94 31.69
CA TYR A 621 19.49 -8.90 31.20
C TYR A 621 18.15 -8.91 31.95
N LEU A 622 17.57 -10.09 32.14
CA LEU A 622 16.28 -10.25 32.82
C LEU A 622 16.35 -9.87 34.30
N GLN A 623 17.46 -10.14 34.99
CA GLN A 623 17.65 -9.67 36.38
C GLN A 623 17.65 -8.14 36.49
N VAL A 624 18.23 -7.44 35.51
CA VAL A 624 18.15 -5.97 35.46
C VAL A 624 16.72 -5.52 35.21
N VAL A 625 16.00 -6.15 34.28
CA VAL A 625 14.57 -5.88 34.03
C VAL A 625 13.73 -6.10 35.28
N GLU A 626 13.96 -7.17 36.03
CA GLU A 626 13.25 -7.47 37.29
C GLU A 626 13.51 -6.41 38.36
N ALA A 627 14.76 -5.97 38.52
CA ALA A 627 15.10 -4.89 39.45
C ALA A 627 14.44 -3.56 39.04
N ILE A 628 14.35 -3.27 37.75
CA ILE A 628 13.66 -2.10 37.21
C ILE A 628 12.15 -2.22 37.43
N GLU A 629 11.55 -3.36 37.13
CA GLU A 629 10.11 -3.63 37.32
C GLU A 629 9.72 -3.44 38.78
N ALA A 630 10.43 -4.11 39.70
CA ALA A 630 10.16 -4.02 41.13
C ALA A 630 10.33 -2.58 41.66
N THR A 631 11.29 -1.83 41.09
CA THR A 631 11.47 -0.41 41.40
C THR A 631 10.32 0.44 40.87
N SER A 632 9.98 0.29 39.59
CA SER A 632 8.92 1.03 38.89
C SER A 632 7.58 0.87 39.60
N LEU A 633 7.18 -0.38 39.90
CA LEU A 633 5.94 -0.68 40.61
C LEU A 633 5.95 -0.12 42.05
N SER A 634 7.09 -0.17 42.74
CA SER A 634 7.19 0.34 44.11
C SER A 634 7.12 1.86 44.21
N LEU A 635 7.63 2.58 43.20
CA LEU A 635 7.65 4.03 43.14
C LEU A 635 6.43 4.61 42.41
N GLY A 636 5.67 3.78 41.67
CA GLY A 636 4.61 4.24 40.78
C GLY A 636 5.13 5.07 39.60
N ILE A 637 6.38 4.83 39.18
CA ILE A 637 7.03 5.56 38.09
C ILE A 637 7.20 4.60 36.90
N PRO A 638 6.35 4.70 35.87
CA PRO A 638 6.52 3.91 34.65
C PRO A 638 7.72 4.43 33.85
N VAL A 639 8.33 3.54 33.05
CA VAL A 639 9.60 3.77 32.37
C VAL A 639 9.55 3.40 30.89
N VAL A 640 10.45 3.98 30.10
CA VAL A 640 10.76 3.52 28.74
C VAL A 640 12.16 2.91 28.75
N LEU A 641 12.30 1.68 28.25
CA LEU A 641 13.61 1.03 28.12
C LEU A 641 14.20 1.32 26.75
N GLU A 642 15.49 1.65 26.72
CA GLU A 642 16.25 1.93 25.50
C GLU A 642 17.70 1.48 25.64
N GLY A 643 18.53 1.70 24.61
CA GLY A 643 19.95 1.34 24.65
C GLY A 643 20.21 -0.05 24.07
N TYR A 644 20.93 -0.89 24.82
CA TYR A 644 21.27 -2.23 24.36
C TYR A 644 20.08 -3.18 24.53
N GLU A 645 19.72 -3.87 23.45
CA GLU A 645 18.68 -4.89 23.44
C GLU A 645 19.09 -6.13 24.27
N PRO A 646 18.14 -7.01 24.66
CA PRO A 646 18.47 -8.33 25.17
C PRO A 646 19.42 -9.05 24.21
N PRO A 647 20.44 -9.77 24.71
CA PRO A 647 21.32 -10.54 23.84
C PRO A 647 20.51 -11.57 23.04
N SER A 648 20.94 -11.84 21.82
CA SER A 648 20.25 -12.81 20.94
C SER A 648 20.17 -14.18 21.62
N ASP A 649 18.95 -14.69 21.77
CA ASP A 649 18.67 -15.92 22.51
C ASP A 649 17.46 -16.66 21.88
N PRO A 650 17.56 -17.97 21.60
CA PRO A 650 16.50 -18.74 20.95
C PRO A 650 15.24 -18.91 21.81
N ARG A 651 15.29 -18.61 23.11
CA ARG A 651 14.13 -18.67 24.03
C ARG A 651 13.22 -17.45 23.89
N LEU A 652 13.70 -16.39 23.25
CA LEU A 652 12.92 -15.20 22.92
C LEU A 652 12.40 -15.24 21.48
N THR A 653 11.37 -14.45 21.25
CA THR A 653 10.93 -14.02 19.93
C THR A 653 10.60 -12.53 20.00
N CYS A 654 10.57 -11.87 18.85
CA CYS A 654 10.32 -10.44 18.78
C CYS A 654 9.69 -10.02 17.45
N PHE A 655 9.02 -8.87 17.48
CA PHE A 655 8.76 -8.08 16.28
C PHE A 655 9.42 -6.70 16.44
N ARG A 656 9.73 -6.05 15.31
CA ARG A 656 10.32 -4.71 15.29
C ARG A 656 9.60 -3.83 14.29
N ILE A 657 9.37 -2.58 14.65
CA ILE A 657 8.79 -1.56 13.77
C ILE A 657 9.82 -0.44 13.63
N THR A 658 10.27 -0.20 12.41
CA THR A 658 11.36 0.72 12.09
C THR A 658 10.99 1.67 10.96
N PRO A 659 11.50 2.91 10.97
CA PRO A 659 11.33 3.82 9.87
C PRO A 659 12.40 3.57 8.80
N ASP A 660 11.94 3.38 7.57
CA ASP A 660 12.80 3.37 6.39
C ASP A 660 12.41 4.52 5.44
N PRO A 661 13.29 4.90 4.48
CA PRO A 661 13.00 6.02 3.58
C PRO A 661 11.66 5.79 2.87
N GLY A 662 10.72 6.71 3.09
CA GLY A 662 9.38 6.65 2.51
C GLY A 662 8.42 5.59 3.09
N VAL A 663 8.83 4.74 4.04
CA VAL A 663 7.96 3.68 4.59
C VAL A 663 8.15 3.44 6.09
N ILE A 664 7.19 2.77 6.73
CA ILE A 664 7.40 2.02 7.96
C ILE A 664 7.63 0.56 7.58
N GLU A 665 8.72 -0.03 8.06
CA GLU A 665 9.02 -1.45 7.92
C GLU A 665 8.64 -2.19 9.21
N VAL A 666 7.98 -3.34 9.08
CA VAL A 666 7.65 -4.23 10.20
C VAL A 666 8.40 -5.53 10.00
N ASN A 667 9.38 -5.80 10.86
CA ASN A 667 10.02 -7.12 10.95
C ASN A 667 9.11 -8.00 11.81
N ILE A 668 8.32 -8.85 11.16
CA ILE A 668 7.36 -9.73 11.85
C ILE A 668 8.08 -10.94 12.46
N GLN A 669 7.57 -11.43 13.59
CA GLN A 669 8.06 -12.68 14.18
C GLN A 669 7.93 -13.86 13.20
N PRO A 670 8.84 -14.85 13.23
CA PRO A 670 8.76 -16.00 12.32
C PRO A 670 7.57 -16.92 12.66
N ALA A 671 6.79 -17.31 11.66
CA ALA A 671 5.75 -18.33 11.74
C ALA A 671 6.34 -19.73 11.50
N ALA A 672 6.01 -20.70 12.36
CA ALA A 672 6.44 -22.09 12.24
C ALA A 672 5.45 -22.98 11.45
N SER A 673 4.22 -22.51 11.24
CA SER A 673 3.16 -23.26 10.56
C SER A 673 2.37 -22.38 9.60
N TRP A 674 1.61 -23.02 8.69
CA TRP A 674 0.72 -22.30 7.79
C TRP A 674 -0.37 -21.52 8.55
N GLY A 675 -0.98 -22.11 9.57
CA GLY A 675 -2.03 -21.46 10.35
C GLY A 675 -1.55 -20.21 11.09
N GLU A 676 -0.33 -20.27 11.65
CA GLU A 676 0.31 -19.10 12.27
C GLU A 676 0.62 -18.01 11.25
N LEU A 677 1.11 -18.38 10.06
CA LEU A 677 1.41 -17.42 8.99
C LEU A 677 0.15 -16.68 8.51
N VAL A 678 -0.97 -17.40 8.34
CA VAL A 678 -2.28 -16.82 7.98
C VAL A 678 -2.76 -15.85 9.04
N GLU A 679 -2.70 -16.24 10.32
CA GLU A 679 -3.11 -15.39 11.44
C GLU A 679 -2.27 -14.12 11.51
N GLN A 680 -0.94 -14.27 11.48
CA GLN A 680 0.01 -13.17 11.63
C GLN A 680 -0.11 -12.15 10.49
N THR A 681 -0.17 -12.63 9.24
CA THR A 681 -0.29 -11.75 8.06
C THR A 681 -1.64 -11.04 8.05
N THR A 682 -2.73 -11.75 8.32
CA THR A 682 -4.08 -11.15 8.32
C THR A 682 -4.22 -10.10 9.41
N PHE A 683 -3.75 -10.40 10.63
CA PHE A 683 -3.78 -9.46 11.73
C PHE A 683 -2.92 -8.22 11.45
N LEU A 684 -1.72 -8.37 10.90
CA LEU A 684 -0.85 -7.24 10.61
C LEU A 684 -1.49 -6.25 9.60
N TYR A 685 -2.11 -6.76 8.53
CA TYR A 685 -2.80 -5.91 7.55
C TYR A 685 -3.98 -5.15 8.18
N ASP A 686 -4.77 -5.81 9.02
CA ASP A 686 -5.89 -5.18 9.72
C ASP A 686 -5.41 -4.15 10.76
N ALA A 687 -4.40 -4.49 11.56
CA ALA A 687 -3.80 -3.59 12.54
C ALA A 687 -3.20 -2.34 11.87
N ALA A 688 -2.47 -2.51 10.76
CA ALA A 688 -1.91 -1.40 9.99
C ALA A 688 -3.03 -0.48 9.47
N ARG A 689 -4.08 -1.04 8.88
CA ARG A 689 -5.23 -0.27 8.41
C ARG A 689 -5.91 0.51 9.53
N GLN A 690 -6.16 -0.13 10.68
CA GLN A 690 -6.75 0.56 11.84
C GLN A 690 -5.83 1.65 12.41
N SER A 691 -4.52 1.53 12.20
CA SER A 691 -3.51 2.57 12.48
C SER A 691 -3.33 3.59 11.35
N ARG A 692 -4.26 3.66 10.38
CA ARG A 692 -4.24 4.56 9.22
C ARG A 692 -3.01 4.38 8.32
N LEU A 693 -2.54 3.15 8.21
CA LEU A 693 -1.47 2.72 7.32
C LEU A 693 -2.02 1.82 6.21
N THR A 694 -1.43 1.91 5.02
CA THR A 694 -1.78 1.11 3.85
C THR A 694 -0.54 0.47 3.20
N THR A 695 -0.78 -0.48 2.33
CA THR A 695 0.22 -1.33 1.67
C THR A 695 0.49 -0.93 0.22
N GLU A 696 -0.19 0.12 -0.24
CA GLU A 696 -0.23 0.53 -1.62
C GLU A 696 -0.10 2.05 -1.77
N LYS A 697 0.30 2.47 -2.98
CA LYS A 697 0.36 3.86 -3.42
C LYS A 697 -0.28 3.97 -4.80
N PHE A 698 -0.70 5.19 -5.13
CA PHE A 698 -1.16 5.52 -6.47
C PHE A 698 -0.14 6.43 -7.14
N MET A 699 0.21 6.13 -8.38
CA MET A 699 0.97 7.04 -9.24
C MET A 699 0.05 8.18 -9.72
N ILE A 700 0.63 9.31 -10.12
CA ILE A 700 -0.10 10.49 -10.65
C ILE A 700 -1.10 10.09 -11.74
N ASP A 701 -0.70 9.15 -12.58
CA ASP A 701 -1.47 8.68 -13.73
C ASP A 701 -2.56 7.64 -13.39
N GLY A 702 -2.75 7.40 -12.08
CA GLY A 702 -3.72 6.46 -11.53
C GLY A 702 -3.21 5.02 -11.42
N ARG A 703 -1.99 4.68 -11.84
CA ARG A 703 -1.47 3.30 -11.67
C ARG A 703 -1.33 2.93 -10.21
N HIS A 704 -1.57 1.66 -9.95
CA HIS A 704 -1.52 1.08 -8.63
C HIS A 704 -0.15 0.45 -8.38
N THR A 705 0.51 0.78 -7.27
CA THR A 705 1.82 0.23 -6.91
C THR A 705 1.86 -0.16 -5.44
N GLY A 706 2.83 -0.96 -5.03
CA GLY A 706 3.12 -1.13 -3.62
C GLY A 706 3.71 0.14 -3.01
N THR A 707 4.03 0.07 -1.73
CA THR A 707 4.63 1.16 -0.94
C THR A 707 5.98 1.70 -1.47
N GLY A 708 6.69 0.90 -2.28
CA GLY A 708 8.04 1.17 -2.77
C GLY A 708 9.17 0.60 -1.89
N GLY A 709 8.88 0.22 -0.63
CA GLY A 709 9.85 -0.39 0.29
C GLY A 709 10.04 -1.91 0.11
N GLY A 710 9.13 -2.55 -0.62
CA GLY A 710 9.14 -4.00 -0.82
C GLY A 710 8.41 -4.79 0.28
N ASN A 711 8.39 -6.11 0.13
CA ASN A 711 7.86 -7.08 1.10
C ASN A 711 8.83 -8.27 1.13
N HIS A 712 10.02 -8.06 1.70
CA HIS A 712 11.03 -9.12 1.72
C HIS A 712 10.50 -10.34 2.46
N MET A 713 10.62 -11.51 1.85
CA MET A 713 10.19 -12.77 2.45
C MET A 713 11.41 -13.50 3.00
N VAL A 714 11.35 -13.89 4.27
CA VAL A 714 12.48 -14.54 4.95
C VAL A 714 12.10 -15.98 5.28
N MET A 715 12.93 -16.94 4.84
CA MET A 715 12.76 -18.36 5.10
C MET A 715 13.97 -18.93 5.83
N GLY A 716 13.76 -19.90 6.71
CA GLY A 716 14.86 -20.56 7.43
C GLY A 716 14.35 -21.59 8.42
N GLY A 717 15.13 -21.87 9.46
CA GLY A 717 14.70 -22.67 10.61
C GLY A 717 14.70 -21.82 11.88
N ALA A 718 14.14 -22.35 12.97
CA ALA A 718 14.13 -21.63 14.25
C ALA A 718 15.54 -21.44 14.84
N THR A 719 16.49 -22.28 14.41
CA THR A 719 17.93 -22.14 14.63
C THR A 719 18.70 -22.39 13.33
N PRO A 720 19.97 -21.96 13.21
CA PRO A 720 20.78 -22.24 12.03
C PRO A 720 20.95 -23.73 11.76
N ALA A 721 21.01 -24.57 12.80
CA ALA A 721 21.10 -26.02 12.67
C ALA A 721 19.84 -26.65 12.05
N GLU A 722 18.68 -26.02 12.23
CA GLU A 722 17.40 -26.47 11.68
C GLU A 722 17.14 -25.94 10.27
N SER A 723 17.90 -24.93 9.82
CA SER A 723 17.70 -24.27 8.53
C SER A 723 17.68 -25.28 7.38
N PRO A 724 16.63 -25.29 6.54
CA PRO A 724 16.55 -26.19 5.40
C PRO A 724 17.69 -25.95 4.39
N PHE A 725 18.15 -24.71 4.27
CA PHE A 725 19.21 -24.32 3.33
C PHE A 725 20.61 -24.73 3.80
N LEU A 726 20.82 -24.88 5.10
CA LEU A 726 22.11 -25.36 5.65
C LEU A 726 22.13 -26.88 5.76
N ARG A 727 20.99 -27.52 6.10
CA ARG A 727 20.86 -28.98 6.14
C ARG A 727 20.89 -29.61 4.75
N ARG A 728 20.29 -28.95 3.76
CA ARG A 728 20.23 -29.38 2.36
C ARG A 728 20.55 -28.19 1.43
N PRO A 729 21.85 -27.86 1.24
CA PRO A 729 22.23 -26.74 0.38
C PRO A 729 21.79 -26.84 -1.08
N ASP A 730 21.54 -28.05 -1.56
CA ASP A 730 20.98 -28.29 -2.89
C ASP A 730 19.56 -27.72 -3.08
N VAL A 731 18.82 -27.44 -2.00
CA VAL A 731 17.53 -26.75 -2.05
C VAL A 731 17.70 -25.29 -2.43
N LEU A 732 18.72 -24.60 -1.90
CA LEU A 732 19.03 -23.23 -2.30
C LEU A 732 19.49 -23.18 -3.76
N ARG A 733 20.35 -24.11 -4.17
CA ARG A 733 20.73 -24.29 -5.58
C ARG A 733 19.50 -24.50 -6.48
N SER A 734 18.56 -25.34 -6.05
CA SER A 734 17.31 -25.62 -6.77
C SER A 734 16.48 -24.35 -6.94
N LEU A 735 16.29 -23.57 -5.86
CA LEU A 735 15.56 -22.31 -5.91
C LEU A 735 16.18 -21.32 -6.88
N ILE A 736 17.49 -21.05 -6.77
CA ILE A 736 18.20 -20.10 -7.64
C ILE A 736 18.11 -20.57 -9.10
N GLY A 737 18.38 -21.85 -9.37
CA GLY A 737 18.33 -22.40 -10.73
C GLY A 737 16.93 -22.39 -11.34
N TYR A 738 15.90 -22.64 -10.53
CA TYR A 738 14.51 -22.64 -10.96
C TYR A 738 14.02 -21.22 -11.25
N TRP A 739 14.29 -20.25 -10.36
CA TRP A 739 14.01 -18.83 -10.58
C TRP A 739 14.71 -18.30 -11.84
N HIS A 740 15.95 -18.72 -12.05
CA HIS A 740 16.69 -18.35 -13.25
C HIS A 740 16.01 -18.85 -14.52
N ASN A 741 15.57 -20.11 -14.52
CA ASN A 741 14.92 -20.74 -15.67
C ASN A 741 13.43 -20.38 -15.83
N HIS A 742 12.81 -19.72 -14.85
CA HIS A 742 11.43 -19.23 -14.90
C HIS A 742 11.36 -17.73 -14.56
N PRO A 743 11.66 -16.83 -15.53
CA PRO A 743 11.67 -15.39 -15.30
C PRO A 743 10.37 -14.82 -14.74
N SER A 744 9.23 -15.48 -14.95
CA SER A 744 7.95 -15.06 -14.39
C SER A 744 7.96 -14.92 -12.87
N LEU A 745 8.74 -15.75 -12.16
CA LEU A 745 8.86 -15.72 -10.70
C LEU A 745 9.56 -14.46 -10.18
N SER A 746 10.39 -13.80 -11.00
CA SER A 746 10.98 -12.50 -10.67
C SER A 746 10.05 -11.36 -11.03
N TYR A 747 9.42 -11.40 -12.20
CA TYR A 747 8.71 -10.24 -12.77
C TYR A 747 7.25 -10.09 -12.36
N LEU A 748 6.55 -11.20 -12.03
CA LEU A 748 5.14 -11.13 -11.63
C LEU A 748 4.96 -10.40 -10.29
N PHE A 749 5.91 -10.59 -9.37
CA PHE A 749 5.83 -10.10 -7.99
C PHE A 749 6.76 -8.92 -7.70
N SER A 750 7.62 -8.51 -8.63
CA SER A 750 8.53 -7.37 -8.44
C SER A 750 7.79 -6.04 -8.39
N GLY A 751 8.46 -4.98 -7.91
CA GLY A 751 8.02 -3.59 -8.12
C GLY A 751 8.13 -3.13 -9.58
N LEU A 752 7.87 -1.85 -9.84
CA LEU A 752 8.06 -1.26 -11.18
C LEU A 752 9.54 -0.98 -11.50
N PHE A 753 10.36 -0.72 -10.48
CA PHE A 753 11.79 -0.49 -10.67
C PHE A 753 12.52 -1.83 -10.77
N ILE A 754 12.68 -2.32 -12.01
CA ILE A 754 13.35 -3.59 -12.33
C ILE A 754 14.58 -3.38 -13.23
N GLY A 755 15.40 -4.42 -13.37
CA GLY A 755 16.61 -4.42 -14.19
C GLY A 755 17.90 -4.33 -13.37
N PRO A 756 19.05 -4.16 -14.04
CA PRO A 756 20.38 -4.38 -13.44
C PRO A 756 20.75 -3.46 -12.28
N THR A 757 20.06 -2.32 -12.17
CA THR A 757 20.30 -1.29 -11.16
C THR A 757 19.16 -1.19 -10.14
N SER A 758 18.20 -2.12 -10.17
CA SER A 758 17.06 -2.18 -9.26
C SER A 758 17.46 -2.58 -7.83
N GLN A 759 16.51 -2.65 -6.90
CA GLN A 759 16.78 -3.06 -5.52
C GLN A 759 16.95 -4.58 -5.34
N ALA A 760 16.62 -5.36 -6.37
CA ALA A 760 16.68 -6.82 -6.37
C ALA A 760 16.97 -7.39 -7.77
N PRO A 761 18.05 -6.98 -8.48
CA PRO A 761 18.40 -7.53 -9.79
C PRO A 761 18.56 -9.05 -9.79
N ARG A 762 18.19 -9.65 -10.92
CA ARG A 762 18.50 -11.05 -11.23
C ARG A 762 19.99 -11.20 -11.57
N ILE A 763 20.50 -12.42 -11.41
CA ILE A 763 21.91 -12.75 -11.67
C ILE A 763 22.36 -12.42 -13.11
N ASP A 764 21.46 -12.46 -14.08
CA ASP A 764 21.73 -12.34 -15.51
C ASP A 764 21.37 -10.98 -16.12
N GLU A 765 20.93 -10.02 -15.30
CA GLU A 765 20.57 -8.67 -15.77
C GLU A 765 21.77 -7.73 -15.90
N ALA A 766 22.79 -7.88 -15.05
CA ALA A 766 23.92 -6.94 -14.99
C ALA A 766 25.14 -7.40 -15.81
N ARG A 767 25.50 -8.68 -15.74
CA ARG A 767 26.74 -9.22 -16.34
C ARG A 767 26.45 -10.47 -17.19
N ASN A 768 26.95 -10.47 -18.42
CA ASN A 768 26.73 -11.54 -19.39
C ASN A 768 27.38 -12.89 -19.00
N ASP A 769 28.44 -12.86 -18.19
CA ASP A 769 29.19 -14.05 -17.75
C ASP A 769 28.69 -14.65 -16.43
N SER A 770 27.83 -13.94 -15.67
CA SER A 770 27.34 -14.36 -14.35
C SER A 770 26.75 -15.77 -14.35
N VAL A 771 25.95 -16.12 -15.36
CA VAL A 771 25.27 -17.43 -15.41
C VAL A 771 26.29 -18.56 -15.63
N TYR A 772 27.44 -18.29 -16.27
CA TYR A 772 28.50 -19.29 -16.45
C TYR A 772 29.24 -19.53 -15.13
N GLU A 773 29.60 -18.45 -14.44
CA GLU A 773 30.20 -18.55 -13.11
C GLU A 773 29.25 -19.19 -12.08
N MET A 774 27.93 -18.95 -12.20
CA MET A 774 26.91 -19.60 -11.37
C MET A 774 26.85 -21.11 -11.61
N GLU A 775 26.95 -21.59 -12.85
CA GLU A 775 27.02 -23.03 -13.14
C GLU A 775 28.29 -23.68 -12.55
N ILE A 776 29.43 -22.97 -12.59
CA ILE A 776 30.65 -23.43 -11.91
C ILE A 776 30.39 -23.53 -10.41
N ALA A 777 29.79 -22.51 -9.79
CA ALA A 777 29.45 -22.54 -8.37
C ALA A 777 28.53 -23.73 -8.06
N PHE A 778 27.48 -23.97 -8.86
CA PHE A 778 26.55 -25.09 -8.71
C PHE A 778 27.24 -26.46 -8.79
N SER A 779 28.28 -26.60 -9.63
CA SER A 779 29.07 -27.85 -9.70
C SER A 779 29.92 -28.12 -8.45
N ARG A 780 30.05 -27.14 -7.56
CA ARG A 780 30.78 -27.24 -6.29
C ARG A 780 29.87 -27.35 -5.07
N PHE A 781 28.55 -27.36 -5.27
CA PHE A 781 27.62 -27.67 -4.18
C PHE A 781 27.81 -29.12 -3.71
N PRO A 782 27.64 -29.38 -2.41
CA PRO A 782 27.63 -30.75 -1.88
C PRO A 782 26.47 -31.55 -2.49
N GLU A 783 26.68 -32.84 -2.72
CA GLU A 783 25.60 -33.71 -3.19
C GLU A 783 24.59 -33.99 -2.07
N PRO A 784 23.31 -34.28 -2.40
CA PRO A 784 22.30 -34.59 -1.39
C PRO A 784 22.74 -35.75 -0.47
N GLY A 785 22.85 -35.45 0.83
CA GLY A 785 23.27 -36.41 1.86
C GLY A 785 24.75 -36.33 2.25
N GLU A 786 25.56 -35.51 1.59
CA GLU A 786 26.92 -35.20 2.02
C GLU A 786 26.93 -34.15 3.13
N GLU A 787 27.82 -34.32 4.12
CA GLU A 787 28.04 -33.28 5.14
C GLU A 787 28.78 -32.09 4.52
N ALA A 788 28.19 -30.91 4.64
CA ALA A 788 28.77 -29.66 4.16
C ALA A 788 29.01 -28.69 5.32
N GLN A 789 30.13 -27.98 5.26
CA GLN A 789 30.41 -26.92 6.20
C GLN A 789 29.49 -25.72 5.89
N PRO A 790 28.73 -25.17 6.87
CA PRO A 790 27.72 -24.13 6.60
C PRO A 790 28.27 -22.88 5.88
N TRP A 791 29.52 -22.48 6.15
CA TRP A 791 30.17 -21.33 5.52
C TRP A 791 30.53 -21.54 4.04
N LEU A 792 30.52 -22.79 3.54
CA LEU A 792 30.84 -23.08 2.15
C LEU A 792 29.85 -22.42 1.20
N ILE A 793 28.56 -22.45 1.54
CA ILE A 793 27.47 -21.93 0.71
C ILE A 793 27.59 -20.42 0.52
N ASP A 794 27.94 -19.71 1.59
CA ASP A 794 28.29 -18.30 1.54
C ASP A 794 29.43 -18.03 0.55
N ARG A 795 30.53 -18.78 0.64
CA ARG A 795 31.70 -18.57 -0.21
C ARG A 795 31.49 -18.95 -1.68
N LEU A 796 30.57 -19.86 -1.97
CA LEU A 796 30.20 -20.22 -3.34
C LEU A 796 29.32 -19.14 -4.01
N LEU A 797 28.45 -18.47 -3.25
CA LEU A 797 27.40 -17.61 -3.82
C LEU A 797 27.60 -16.11 -3.59
N ARG A 798 28.28 -15.68 -2.52
CA ARG A 798 28.35 -14.27 -2.07
C ARG A 798 28.81 -13.29 -3.14
N ASN A 799 29.74 -13.68 -4.00
CA ASN A 799 30.28 -12.81 -5.04
C ASN A 799 29.53 -12.91 -6.38
N LEU A 800 28.50 -13.75 -6.45
CA LEU A 800 27.65 -13.96 -7.64
C LEU A 800 26.24 -13.41 -7.42
N LEU A 801 25.75 -13.45 -6.17
CA LEU A 801 24.50 -12.82 -5.74
C LEU A 801 24.77 -11.38 -5.29
N ILE A 802 25.00 -10.50 -6.26
CA ILE A 802 25.33 -9.08 -6.06
C ILE A 802 24.66 -8.20 -7.12
N ASP A 803 24.43 -6.93 -6.80
CA ASP A 803 24.09 -5.93 -7.81
C ASP A 803 25.31 -5.51 -8.65
N SER A 804 25.09 -4.60 -9.62
CA SER A 804 26.15 -4.08 -10.48
C SER A 804 27.27 -3.32 -9.75
N SER A 805 27.07 -2.94 -8.49
CA SER A 805 28.06 -2.28 -7.62
C SER A 805 28.78 -3.23 -6.66
N GLY A 806 28.40 -4.52 -6.63
CA GLY A 806 28.95 -5.50 -5.71
C GLY A 806 28.21 -5.60 -4.37
N ASN A 807 27.02 -5.01 -4.24
CA ASN A 807 26.22 -5.04 -3.02
C ASN A 807 25.41 -6.35 -2.93
N THR A 808 25.69 -7.17 -1.92
CA THR A 808 25.01 -8.45 -1.64
C THR A 808 23.59 -8.27 -1.14
N HIS A 809 23.33 -7.19 -0.40
CA HIS A 809 22.03 -6.87 0.18
C HIS A 809 21.01 -6.43 -0.90
N ARG A 810 21.45 -6.23 -2.15
CA ARG A 810 20.57 -5.88 -3.28
C ARG A 810 20.35 -7.04 -4.23
N ALA A 811 20.78 -8.26 -3.91
CA ALA A 811 20.48 -9.42 -4.74
C ALA A 811 19.02 -9.88 -4.57
N GLU A 812 18.41 -10.42 -5.63
CA GLU A 812 17.09 -11.06 -5.54
C GLU A 812 17.04 -12.14 -4.44
N PHE A 813 18.09 -12.96 -4.34
CA PHE A 813 18.35 -13.89 -3.25
C PHE A 813 19.48 -13.34 -2.37
N CYS A 814 19.11 -12.79 -1.22
CA CYS A 814 20.05 -12.24 -0.25
C CYS A 814 20.45 -13.31 0.77
N ILE A 815 21.76 -13.61 0.84
CA ILE A 815 22.34 -14.61 1.74
C ILE A 815 23.06 -13.99 2.94
N ASP A 816 22.92 -12.69 3.17
CA ASP A 816 23.62 -11.99 4.26
C ASP A 816 23.20 -12.48 5.65
N LYS A 817 21.96 -12.98 5.76
CA LYS A 817 21.41 -13.60 6.98
C LYS A 817 21.58 -15.14 7.00
N LEU A 818 22.27 -15.75 6.01
CA LEU A 818 22.40 -17.20 5.90
C LEU A 818 23.50 -17.75 6.82
N TYR A 819 24.77 -17.58 6.47
CA TYR A 819 25.89 -18.04 7.31
C TYR A 819 27.20 -17.32 6.98
N SER A 820 27.47 -16.19 7.63
CA SER A 820 28.77 -15.51 7.51
C SER A 820 29.84 -16.17 8.39
N PRO A 821 31.05 -16.45 7.86
CA PRO A 821 32.16 -16.93 8.67
C PRO A 821 32.79 -15.83 9.55
N ASP A 822 32.51 -14.55 9.28
CA ASP A 822 33.22 -13.41 9.88
C ASP A 822 32.82 -13.15 11.34
N GLY A 823 31.66 -13.64 11.79
CA GLY A 823 31.22 -13.52 13.18
C GLY A 823 29.88 -14.20 13.46
N PRO A 824 29.53 -14.43 14.75
CA PRO A 824 28.31 -15.11 15.15
C PRO A 824 27.02 -14.36 14.76
N SER A 825 27.05 -13.03 14.63
CA SER A 825 25.91 -12.21 14.24
C SER A 825 25.37 -12.49 12.83
N GLY A 826 26.21 -12.99 11.92
CA GLY A 826 25.82 -13.33 10.55
C GLY A 826 25.43 -14.80 10.35
N ARG A 827 25.33 -15.60 11.42
CA ARG A 827 25.03 -17.04 11.38
C ARG A 827 23.58 -17.30 11.79
N LEU A 828 22.61 -16.80 11.02
CA LEU A 828 21.19 -16.93 11.38
C LEU A 828 20.48 -18.08 10.66
N GLY A 829 21.04 -18.61 9.56
CA GLY A 829 20.45 -19.68 8.77
C GLY A 829 19.25 -19.24 7.93
N LEU A 830 19.13 -17.95 7.64
CA LEU A 830 17.97 -17.36 6.97
C LEU A 830 18.32 -16.96 5.51
N LEU A 831 17.40 -17.25 4.60
CA LEU A 831 17.41 -16.76 3.22
C LEU A 831 16.37 -15.66 3.08
N GLU A 832 16.76 -14.54 2.50
CA GLU A 832 15.87 -13.41 2.25
C GLU A 832 15.63 -13.25 0.74
N LEU A 833 14.35 -13.23 0.34
CA LEU A 833 13.93 -13.01 -1.04
C LEU A 833 13.41 -11.58 -1.18
N ARG A 834 14.05 -10.80 -2.06
CA ARG A 834 13.86 -9.34 -2.11
C ARG A 834 13.03 -8.84 -3.28
N ALA A 835 12.85 -9.64 -4.34
CA ALA A 835 12.07 -9.26 -5.53
C ALA A 835 10.55 -9.40 -5.34
N PHE A 836 10.04 -9.01 -4.17
CA PHE A 836 8.62 -9.03 -3.84
C PHE A 836 8.17 -7.62 -3.46
N GLU A 837 7.25 -7.06 -4.25
CA GLU A 837 6.53 -5.84 -3.90
C GLU A 837 5.40 -6.16 -2.91
N MET A 838 5.08 -5.18 -2.08
CA MET A 838 3.98 -5.28 -1.11
C MET A 838 2.63 -5.49 -1.81
N PRO A 839 1.92 -6.61 -1.57
CA PRO A 839 0.61 -6.83 -2.14
C PRO A 839 -0.46 -6.01 -1.41
N PRO A 840 -1.45 -5.43 -2.13
CA PRO A 840 -2.59 -4.69 -1.57
C PRO A 840 -3.42 -5.42 -0.51
N HIS A 841 -3.39 -6.76 -0.51
CA HIS A 841 -4.31 -7.58 0.27
C HIS A 841 -3.59 -8.77 0.93
N ALA A 842 -3.89 -9.04 2.21
CA ALA A 842 -3.26 -10.11 3.00
C ALA A 842 -3.32 -11.48 2.32
N ARG A 843 -4.50 -11.88 1.80
CA ARG A 843 -4.66 -13.14 1.05
C ARG A 843 -3.79 -13.24 -0.21
N MET A 844 -3.48 -12.12 -0.89
CA MET A 844 -2.54 -12.13 -2.03
C MET A 844 -1.11 -12.40 -1.56
N SER A 845 -0.71 -11.78 -0.45
CA SER A 845 0.59 -12.04 0.19
C SER A 845 0.71 -13.50 0.64
N LEU A 846 -0.32 -14.04 1.30
CA LEU A 846 -0.36 -15.44 1.73
C LEU A 846 -0.28 -16.42 0.55
N THR A 847 -0.93 -16.13 -0.57
CA THR A 847 -0.86 -16.98 -1.77
C THR A 847 0.55 -16.99 -2.39
N GLN A 848 1.28 -15.87 -2.36
CA GLN A 848 2.69 -15.83 -2.75
C GLN A 848 3.57 -16.65 -1.80
N GLN A 849 3.38 -16.48 -0.49
CA GLN A 849 4.13 -17.22 0.53
C GLN A 849 3.86 -18.73 0.43
N LEU A 850 2.62 -19.13 0.12
CA LEU A 850 2.25 -20.53 -0.14
C LEU A 850 3.00 -21.11 -1.33
N LEU A 851 3.15 -20.36 -2.42
CA LEU A 851 3.94 -20.78 -3.59
C LEU A 851 5.40 -21.05 -3.20
N LEU A 852 6.01 -20.19 -2.37
CA LEU A 852 7.37 -20.40 -1.87
C LEU A 852 7.48 -21.67 -1.01
N ARG A 853 6.53 -21.89 -0.10
CA ARG A 853 6.49 -23.12 0.72
C ARG A 853 6.35 -24.37 -0.15
N ALA A 854 5.50 -24.32 -1.18
CA ALA A 854 5.28 -25.42 -2.11
C ALA A 854 6.55 -25.76 -2.90
N LEU A 855 7.25 -24.74 -3.42
CA LEU A 855 8.50 -24.92 -4.16
C LEU A 855 9.60 -25.48 -3.25
N LEU A 856 9.72 -25.00 -2.01
CA LEU A 856 10.65 -25.57 -1.04
C LEU A 856 10.32 -27.04 -0.73
N ALA A 857 9.05 -27.35 -0.48
CA ALA A 857 8.59 -28.72 -0.22
C ALA A 857 8.86 -29.66 -1.41
N ARG A 858 8.65 -29.17 -2.64
CA ARG A 858 9.04 -29.87 -3.86
C ARG A 858 10.53 -30.12 -3.83
N PHE A 859 11.37 -29.07 -3.82
CA PHE A 859 12.81 -29.21 -4.03
C PHE A 859 13.49 -30.04 -2.93
N TRP A 860 12.93 -30.04 -1.71
CA TRP A 860 13.39 -30.91 -0.64
C TRP A 860 13.29 -32.39 -0.99
N GLN A 861 12.15 -32.80 -1.57
CA GLN A 861 11.86 -34.18 -1.95
C GLN A 861 12.48 -34.54 -3.31
N GLN A 862 12.45 -33.61 -4.26
CA GLN A 862 12.96 -33.79 -5.62
C GLN A 862 13.76 -32.54 -6.04
N PRO A 863 15.09 -32.55 -5.88
CA PRO A 863 15.95 -31.42 -6.23
C PRO A 863 15.82 -31.01 -7.71
N TYR A 864 15.90 -29.71 -7.98
CA TYR A 864 15.93 -29.19 -9.34
C TYR A 864 17.38 -29.04 -9.82
N GLN A 865 17.80 -29.95 -10.69
CA GLN A 865 19.18 -30.04 -11.18
C GLN A 865 19.21 -30.06 -12.71
N PRO A 866 18.94 -28.92 -13.38
CA PRO A 866 19.02 -28.85 -14.84
C PRO A 866 20.47 -29.06 -15.28
N GLU A 867 20.67 -29.70 -16.44
CA GLU A 867 22.01 -29.90 -17.01
C GLU A 867 22.76 -28.58 -17.25
N ARG A 868 22.02 -27.51 -17.56
CA ARG A 868 22.53 -26.14 -17.72
C ARG A 868 21.46 -25.10 -17.38
N LEU A 869 21.89 -23.91 -16.99
CA LEU A 869 21.03 -22.75 -16.84
C LEU A 869 20.72 -22.14 -18.22
N ARG A 870 19.49 -21.66 -18.40
CA ARG A 870 19.06 -21.00 -19.65
C ARG A 870 19.86 -19.72 -19.88
N ARG A 871 20.15 -19.38 -21.14
CA ARG A 871 20.84 -18.14 -21.51
C ARG A 871 19.86 -17.24 -22.23
N TRP A 872 19.11 -16.45 -21.46
CA TRP A 872 18.06 -15.61 -22.01
C TRP A 872 18.58 -14.48 -22.88
N GLY A 873 19.70 -13.85 -22.50
CA GLY A 873 20.24 -12.71 -23.24
C GLY A 873 19.20 -11.60 -23.36
N THR A 874 19.03 -11.03 -24.55
CA THR A 874 18.04 -9.96 -24.78
C THR A 874 16.59 -10.45 -24.75
N GLU A 875 16.32 -11.75 -24.89
CA GLU A 875 14.97 -12.29 -24.78
C GLU A 875 14.37 -12.06 -23.39
N LEU A 876 15.21 -11.96 -22.35
CA LEU A 876 14.76 -11.65 -20.99
C LEU A 876 13.96 -10.35 -20.96
N HIS A 877 14.54 -9.27 -21.50
CA HIS A 877 13.94 -7.94 -21.51
C HIS A 877 13.00 -7.70 -22.69
N ASP A 878 12.98 -8.56 -23.71
CA ASP A 878 12.09 -8.41 -24.87
C ASP A 878 10.79 -9.22 -24.70
N ARG A 879 10.92 -10.50 -24.32
CA ARG A 879 9.81 -11.46 -24.23
C ARG A 879 9.25 -11.57 -22.81
N PHE A 880 10.09 -11.76 -21.81
CA PHE A 880 9.66 -12.06 -20.43
C PHE A 880 9.26 -10.84 -19.60
N MET A 881 9.17 -9.68 -20.23
CA MET A 881 8.54 -8.48 -19.65
C MET A 881 7.13 -8.23 -20.19
N LEU A 882 6.63 -9.13 -21.06
CA LEU A 882 5.28 -9.06 -21.61
C LEU A 882 4.32 -9.97 -20.81
N PRO A 883 3.12 -9.48 -20.44
CA PRO A 883 2.19 -10.23 -19.59
C PRO A 883 1.85 -11.62 -20.13
N HIS A 884 1.73 -11.79 -21.44
CA HIS A 884 1.43 -13.07 -22.05
C HIS A 884 2.50 -14.13 -21.74
N PHE A 885 3.78 -13.79 -21.93
CA PHE A 885 4.87 -14.74 -21.73
C PHE A 885 5.21 -14.95 -20.25
N VAL A 886 5.03 -13.92 -19.42
CA VAL A 886 5.08 -14.09 -17.96
C VAL A 886 4.00 -15.07 -17.50
N ARG A 887 2.76 -14.93 -18.01
CA ARG A 887 1.67 -15.86 -17.69
C ARG A 887 1.90 -17.26 -18.23
N GLN A 888 2.44 -17.39 -19.44
CA GLN A 888 2.79 -18.69 -20.03
C GLN A 888 3.83 -19.42 -19.17
N ASP A 889 4.96 -18.77 -18.88
CA ASP A 889 6.03 -19.34 -18.05
C ASP A 889 5.56 -19.67 -16.62
N PHE A 890 4.74 -18.78 -16.03
CA PHE A 890 4.19 -19.03 -14.70
C PHE A 890 3.21 -20.21 -14.68
N ASN A 891 2.40 -20.39 -15.73
CA ASN A 891 1.52 -21.54 -15.85
C ASN A 891 2.30 -22.85 -15.95
N ASP A 892 3.49 -22.85 -16.55
CA ASP A 892 4.37 -24.02 -16.56
C ASP A 892 4.82 -24.40 -15.13
N VAL A 893 5.17 -23.40 -14.30
CA VAL A 893 5.48 -23.61 -12.87
C VAL A 893 4.28 -24.21 -12.12
N LEU A 894 3.07 -23.68 -12.34
CA LEU A 894 1.86 -24.20 -11.69
C LEU A 894 1.49 -25.61 -12.18
N ALA A 895 1.72 -25.91 -13.46
CA ALA A 895 1.48 -27.23 -14.02
C ALA A 895 2.43 -28.27 -13.41
N GLU A 896 3.71 -27.93 -13.25
CA GLU A 896 4.70 -28.79 -12.60
C GLU A 896 4.35 -29.04 -11.12
N LEU A 897 3.99 -28.00 -10.37
CA LEU A 897 3.55 -28.16 -8.97
C LEU A 897 2.30 -29.05 -8.86
N ARG A 898 1.36 -28.91 -9.82
CA ARG A 898 0.16 -29.75 -9.88
C ARG A 898 0.51 -31.21 -10.17
N GLU A 899 1.41 -31.47 -11.11
CA GLU A 899 1.91 -32.81 -11.42
C GLU A 899 2.62 -33.44 -10.22
N PHE A 900 3.39 -32.65 -9.48
CA PHE A 900 4.02 -33.08 -8.22
C PHE A 900 2.99 -33.43 -7.13
N GLY A 901 1.80 -32.82 -7.18
CA GLY A 901 0.68 -33.12 -6.29
C GLY A 901 0.13 -31.92 -5.51
N TYR A 902 0.61 -30.70 -5.80
CA TYR A 902 0.12 -29.43 -5.25
C TYR A 902 -0.76 -28.69 -6.28
N PRO A 903 -2.09 -28.83 -6.21
CA PRO A 903 -3.00 -28.38 -7.27
C PRO A 903 -3.26 -26.86 -7.23
N PHE A 904 -2.24 -26.05 -7.51
CA PHE A 904 -2.41 -24.61 -7.72
C PHE A 904 -3.23 -24.33 -8.97
N GLU A 905 -4.23 -23.46 -8.86
CA GLU A 905 -5.02 -23.00 -10.01
C GLU A 905 -4.48 -21.65 -10.53
N ALA A 906 -4.37 -21.53 -11.86
CA ALA A 906 -3.90 -20.28 -12.49
C ALA A 906 -4.77 -19.07 -12.09
N THR A 907 -6.07 -19.28 -11.88
CA THR A 907 -7.00 -18.24 -11.45
C THR A 907 -6.72 -17.67 -10.07
N TRP A 908 -5.91 -18.34 -9.22
CA TRP A 908 -5.51 -17.80 -7.92
C TRP A 908 -4.48 -16.66 -8.03
N PHE A 909 -3.94 -16.42 -9.22
CA PHE A 909 -2.96 -15.36 -9.46
C PHE A 909 -3.48 -14.26 -10.40
N ASP A 910 -4.75 -14.31 -10.80
CA ASP A 910 -5.33 -13.31 -11.70
C ASP A 910 -5.29 -11.89 -11.10
N ALA A 911 -5.48 -11.76 -9.78
CA ALA A 911 -5.33 -10.49 -9.08
C ALA A 911 -3.88 -9.97 -9.12
N HIS A 912 -2.86 -10.85 -9.01
CA HIS A 912 -1.46 -10.47 -9.14
C HIS A 912 -1.14 -9.98 -10.55
N PHE A 913 -1.65 -10.67 -11.58
CA PHE A 913 -1.50 -10.24 -12.96
C PHE A 913 -2.20 -8.92 -13.23
N ALA A 914 -3.42 -8.71 -12.73
CA ALA A 914 -4.14 -7.45 -12.88
C ALA A 914 -3.45 -6.28 -12.17
N PHE A 915 -2.80 -6.55 -11.02
CA PHE A 915 -2.00 -5.57 -10.30
C PHE A 915 -0.71 -5.22 -11.04
N ARG A 916 0.02 -6.22 -11.56
CA ARG A 916 1.30 -6.03 -12.25
C ARG A 916 1.18 -5.51 -13.68
N PHE A 917 0.18 -6.01 -14.41
CA PHE A 917 -0.04 -5.77 -15.83
C PHE A 917 -1.48 -5.31 -16.06
N PRO A 918 -1.86 -4.11 -15.56
CA PRO A 918 -3.22 -3.61 -15.72
C PRO A 918 -3.59 -3.45 -17.20
N GLN A 919 -4.83 -3.85 -17.55
CA GLN A 919 -5.40 -3.60 -18.86
C GLN A 919 -5.78 -2.11 -18.99
N HIS A 920 -5.40 -1.49 -20.10
CA HIS A 920 -5.76 -0.10 -20.42
C HIS A 920 -7.06 0.00 -21.21
N GLY A 921 -7.34 -0.97 -22.08
CA GLY A 921 -8.58 -1.03 -22.84
C GLY A 921 -8.52 -2.05 -23.98
N GLU A 922 -9.60 -2.13 -24.73
CA GLU A 922 -9.72 -3.00 -25.90
C GLU A 922 -10.68 -2.43 -26.94
N PHE A 923 -10.58 -2.96 -28.16
CA PHE A 923 -11.57 -2.75 -29.20
C PHE A 923 -11.70 -3.99 -30.09
N SER A 924 -12.83 -4.13 -30.77
CA SER A 924 -13.07 -5.23 -31.71
C SER A 924 -13.47 -4.69 -33.08
N ALA A 925 -12.91 -5.26 -34.15
CA ALA A 925 -13.23 -4.91 -35.54
C ALA A 925 -13.03 -6.12 -36.47
N ASP A 926 -13.97 -6.36 -37.39
CA ASP A 926 -13.96 -7.49 -38.35
C ASP A 926 -13.68 -8.87 -37.71
N GLY A 927 -14.22 -9.10 -36.50
CA GLY A 927 -14.02 -10.36 -35.76
C GLY A 927 -12.63 -10.51 -35.11
N VAL A 928 -11.79 -9.48 -35.18
CA VAL A 928 -10.51 -9.40 -34.46
C VAL A 928 -10.70 -8.54 -33.21
N GLN A 929 -10.30 -9.06 -32.06
CA GLN A 929 -10.22 -8.29 -30.82
C GLN A 929 -8.77 -7.85 -30.60
N VAL A 930 -8.57 -6.59 -30.26
CA VAL A 930 -7.26 -6.00 -29.94
C VAL A 930 -7.31 -5.50 -28.49
N GLN A 931 -6.44 -6.04 -27.66
CA GLN A 931 -6.31 -5.70 -26.24
C GLN A 931 -4.97 -5.01 -25.98
N ILE A 932 -4.99 -3.98 -25.14
CA ILE A 932 -3.82 -3.21 -24.73
C ILE A 932 -3.60 -3.38 -23.23
N ASP A 933 -2.48 -4.00 -22.88
CA ASP A 933 -2.06 -4.21 -21.50
C ASP A 933 -0.79 -3.42 -21.21
N HIS A 934 -0.64 -2.98 -19.97
CA HIS A 934 0.65 -2.50 -19.50
C HIS A 934 1.68 -3.63 -19.53
N ALA A 935 2.92 -3.32 -19.92
CA ALA A 935 4.03 -4.26 -19.88
C ALA A 935 5.21 -3.66 -19.10
N LEU A 936 6.11 -4.51 -18.63
CA LEU A 936 7.24 -4.07 -17.84
C LEU A 936 8.33 -3.43 -18.72
N GLU A 937 9.01 -2.43 -18.17
CA GLU A 937 10.13 -1.74 -18.80
C GLU A 937 11.19 -1.49 -17.73
N PRO A 938 12.46 -1.89 -17.96
CA PRO A 938 13.52 -1.65 -16.98
C PRO A 938 13.85 -0.17 -16.94
N TRP A 939 13.90 0.40 -15.73
CA TRP A 939 14.36 1.77 -15.54
C TRP A 939 15.84 1.77 -15.20
N HIS A 940 16.60 2.54 -15.97
CA HIS A 940 18.04 2.58 -15.82
C HIS A 940 18.45 3.74 -14.91
N VAL A 941 19.36 3.45 -13.98
CA VAL A 941 20.06 4.50 -13.22
C VAL A 941 21.01 5.23 -14.17
N MET A 942 20.94 6.56 -14.15
CA MET A 942 21.72 7.49 -14.95
C MET A 942 23.13 7.67 -14.39
N GLY A 943 23.99 8.37 -15.14
CA GLY A 943 25.31 8.77 -14.67
C GLY A 943 25.24 9.64 -13.40
N GLU A 944 26.31 9.63 -12.62
CA GLU A 944 26.42 10.44 -11.40
C GLU A 944 26.41 11.94 -11.72
N GLU A 945 25.63 12.69 -10.94
CA GLU A 945 25.62 14.15 -10.96
C GLU A 945 26.09 14.69 -9.60
N GLY A 946 26.85 15.79 -9.63
CA GLY A 946 27.32 16.44 -8.41
C GLY A 946 26.21 17.27 -7.77
N ALA A 947 25.88 16.98 -6.51
CA ALA A 947 25.00 17.77 -5.67
C ALA A 947 25.77 18.35 -4.47
N SER A 948 25.25 19.41 -3.84
CA SER A 948 25.83 19.93 -2.60
C SER A 948 25.79 18.86 -1.51
N GLY A 949 26.94 18.29 -1.16
CA GLY A 949 27.06 17.26 -0.12
C GLY A 949 27.10 15.81 -0.61
N GLY A 950 27.04 15.54 -1.92
CA GLY A 950 27.17 14.16 -2.44
C GLY A 950 26.95 14.01 -3.94
N THR A 951 26.97 12.76 -4.42
CA THR A 951 26.58 12.40 -5.79
C THR A 951 25.15 11.87 -5.79
N VAL A 952 24.30 12.42 -6.66
CA VAL A 952 22.95 11.89 -6.92
C VAL A 952 22.96 11.09 -8.21
N ARG A 953 22.07 10.09 -8.31
CA ARG A 953 21.86 9.31 -9.52
C ARG A 953 20.37 9.30 -9.83
N TYR A 954 19.99 9.85 -10.98
CA TYR A 954 18.60 9.85 -11.44
C TYR A 954 18.22 8.49 -12.03
N VAL A 955 16.93 8.16 -12.04
CA VAL A 955 16.39 6.97 -12.71
C VAL A 955 15.57 7.44 -13.91
N ASP A 956 15.86 6.92 -15.11
CA ASP A 956 15.07 7.25 -16.30
C ASP A 956 13.77 6.41 -16.33
N SER A 957 12.72 6.93 -15.71
CA SER A 957 11.35 6.37 -15.73
C SER A 957 10.47 6.94 -16.86
N SER A 958 11.08 7.59 -17.86
CA SER A 958 10.34 8.26 -18.95
C SER A 958 9.99 7.37 -20.13
N VAL A 959 10.49 6.14 -20.12
CA VAL A 959 10.19 5.11 -21.12
C VAL A 959 9.22 4.11 -20.52
N GLU A 960 8.18 3.79 -21.30
CA GLU A 960 7.17 2.81 -20.92
C GLU A 960 6.99 1.79 -22.03
N ARG A 961 6.29 0.70 -21.70
CA ARG A 961 5.97 -0.38 -22.61
C ARG A 961 4.52 -0.82 -22.49
N LEU A 962 3.92 -1.12 -23.64
CA LEU A 962 2.61 -1.78 -23.73
C LEU A 962 2.76 -3.12 -24.45
N GLN A 963 1.93 -4.09 -24.06
CA GLN A 963 1.66 -5.28 -24.87
C GLN A 963 0.39 -5.05 -25.69
N ILE A 964 0.47 -5.40 -26.97
CA ILE A 964 -0.68 -5.51 -27.87
C ILE A 964 -0.95 -6.99 -28.07
N ARG A 965 -2.14 -7.45 -27.66
CA ARG A 965 -2.62 -8.82 -27.92
C ARG A 965 -3.76 -8.77 -28.93
N VAL A 966 -3.74 -9.68 -29.89
CA VAL A 966 -4.82 -9.85 -30.86
C VAL A 966 -5.36 -11.27 -30.83
N THR A 967 -6.68 -11.42 -30.97
CA THR A 967 -7.38 -12.71 -31.13
C THR A 967 -8.30 -12.64 -32.36
N GLY A 968 -8.49 -13.76 -33.06
CA GLY A 968 -9.20 -13.78 -34.35
C GLY A 968 -8.39 -13.20 -35.52
N PHE A 969 -7.09 -12.97 -35.32
CA PHE A 969 -6.18 -12.31 -36.25
C PHE A 969 -5.85 -13.19 -37.47
N ASN A 970 -5.75 -12.57 -38.65
CA ASN A 970 -5.33 -13.22 -39.90
C ASN A 970 -4.07 -12.50 -40.38
N ASP A 971 -2.92 -13.15 -40.29
CA ASP A 971 -1.61 -12.58 -40.60
C ASP A 971 -1.39 -12.28 -42.09
N ASP A 972 -2.13 -12.92 -42.99
CA ASP A 972 -2.09 -12.65 -44.44
C ASP A 972 -2.91 -11.41 -44.86
N ARG A 973 -3.78 -10.90 -43.99
CA ARG A 973 -4.69 -9.77 -44.30
C ARG A 973 -4.56 -8.61 -43.33
N HIS A 974 -4.50 -8.91 -42.04
CA HIS A 974 -4.54 -7.93 -40.97
C HIS A 974 -3.13 -7.57 -40.51
N GLN A 975 -2.96 -6.31 -40.12
CA GLN A 975 -1.76 -5.83 -39.47
C GLN A 975 -2.16 -4.85 -38.37
N VAL A 976 -1.51 -4.92 -37.21
CA VAL A 976 -1.68 -3.89 -36.19
C VAL A 976 -0.57 -2.87 -36.30
N THR A 977 -0.93 -1.60 -36.36
CA THR A 977 0.02 -0.49 -36.36
C THR A 977 -0.13 0.35 -35.11
N VAL A 978 0.98 0.94 -34.67
CA VAL A 978 0.98 2.03 -33.69
C VAL A 978 1.66 3.25 -34.30
N ASN A 979 0.94 4.38 -34.33
CA ASN A 979 1.36 5.61 -35.00
C ASN A 979 1.81 5.35 -36.46
N GLY A 980 1.08 4.47 -37.17
CA GLY A 980 1.35 4.09 -38.56
C GLY A 980 2.45 3.04 -38.76
N ARG A 981 3.16 2.63 -37.70
CA ARG A 981 4.26 1.66 -37.77
C ARG A 981 3.79 0.26 -37.37
N PRO A 982 4.10 -0.79 -38.15
CA PRO A 982 3.71 -2.16 -37.79
C PRO A 982 4.30 -2.64 -36.47
N VAL A 983 3.44 -3.20 -35.62
CA VAL A 983 3.86 -3.92 -34.40
C VAL A 983 4.38 -5.30 -34.81
N PRO A 984 5.55 -5.74 -34.32
CA PRO A 984 6.05 -7.08 -34.60
C PRO A 984 5.33 -8.14 -33.75
N LEU A 985 4.10 -8.44 -34.16
CA LEU A 985 3.27 -9.49 -33.56
C LEU A 985 3.91 -10.87 -33.78
N GLN A 986 3.98 -11.64 -32.70
CA GLN A 986 4.49 -13.00 -32.65
C GLN A 986 3.35 -13.95 -32.29
N PRO A 987 3.19 -15.10 -32.98
CA PRO A 987 2.13 -16.04 -32.68
C PRO A 987 2.29 -16.64 -31.28
N THR A 988 1.18 -16.81 -30.55
CA THR A 988 1.19 -17.39 -29.19
C THR A 988 1.21 -18.93 -29.19
N GLY A 989 1.00 -19.54 -30.35
CA GLY A 989 0.75 -20.97 -30.51
C GLY A 989 -0.73 -21.32 -30.70
N ASN A 990 -1.64 -20.40 -30.38
CA ASN A 990 -3.06 -20.51 -30.71
C ASN A 990 -3.34 -19.92 -32.10
N VAL A 991 -4.20 -20.57 -32.86
CA VAL A 991 -4.58 -20.11 -34.21
C VAL A 991 -5.31 -18.77 -34.11
N GLY A 992 -4.78 -17.76 -34.82
CA GLY A 992 -5.34 -16.42 -34.84
C GLY A 992 -5.08 -15.60 -33.57
N GLU A 993 -4.15 -16.00 -32.71
CA GLU A 993 -3.69 -15.20 -31.57
C GLU A 993 -2.22 -14.82 -31.72
N ALA A 994 -1.91 -13.54 -31.52
CA ALA A 994 -0.55 -13.02 -31.57
C ALA A 994 -0.34 -11.89 -30.56
N VAL A 995 0.91 -11.70 -30.13
CA VAL A 995 1.32 -10.68 -29.17
C VAL A 995 2.55 -9.93 -29.64
N GLY A 996 2.61 -8.64 -29.37
CA GLY A 996 3.79 -7.81 -29.62
C GLY A 996 3.85 -6.67 -28.62
N ALA A 997 4.97 -5.96 -28.60
CA ALA A 997 5.21 -4.89 -27.65
C ALA A 997 5.45 -3.56 -28.35
N VAL A 998 5.12 -2.48 -27.66
CA VAL A 998 5.38 -1.12 -28.09
C VAL A 998 6.14 -0.42 -26.97
N ARG A 999 7.38 -0.02 -27.26
CA ARG A 999 8.23 0.75 -26.35
C ARG A 999 8.25 2.20 -26.81
N TYR A 1000 7.99 3.14 -25.90
CA TYR A 1000 7.80 4.55 -26.25
C TYR A 1000 8.24 5.48 -25.12
N ARG A 1001 8.56 6.73 -25.48
CA ARG A 1001 8.77 7.83 -24.53
C ARG A 1001 7.41 8.37 -24.10
N ALA A 1002 7.08 8.23 -22.82
CA ALA A 1002 5.81 8.63 -22.23
C ALA A 1002 5.78 10.11 -21.81
N TRP A 1003 6.88 10.61 -21.25
CA TRP A 1003 7.09 12.01 -20.86
C TRP A 1003 8.56 12.41 -21.10
N GLN A 1004 8.92 13.69 -21.02
CA GLN A 1004 10.27 14.17 -21.38
C GLN A 1004 10.96 14.89 -20.21
N PRO A 1005 11.70 14.17 -19.35
CA PRO A 1005 12.54 14.79 -18.33
C PRO A 1005 13.75 15.49 -18.97
N ALA A 1006 14.29 16.48 -18.25
CA ALA A 1006 15.58 17.08 -18.58
C ALA A 1006 16.73 16.05 -18.50
N ALA A 1007 16.68 15.14 -17.52
CA ALA A 1007 17.63 14.04 -17.34
C ALA A 1007 17.02 12.69 -17.78
N SER A 1008 17.49 12.15 -18.91
CA SER A 1008 17.14 10.81 -19.42
C SER A 1008 18.24 10.26 -20.34
N LEU A 1009 18.19 8.97 -20.69
CA LEU A 1009 19.19 8.35 -21.57
C LEU A 1009 19.27 9.01 -22.96
N HIS A 1010 18.14 9.51 -23.48
CA HIS A 1010 18.06 10.17 -24.79
C HIS A 1010 17.14 11.40 -24.73
N PRO A 1011 17.62 12.54 -24.20
CA PRO A 1011 16.78 13.70 -23.89
C PRO A 1011 16.25 14.44 -25.13
N THR A 1012 16.84 14.20 -26.31
CA THR A 1012 16.42 14.79 -27.59
C THR A 1012 15.25 14.05 -28.24
N ILE A 1013 14.89 12.86 -27.74
CA ILE A 1013 13.74 12.09 -28.23
C ILE A 1013 12.50 12.55 -27.47
N GLY A 1014 11.59 13.21 -28.19
CA GLY A 1014 10.33 13.71 -27.64
C GLY A 1014 9.33 12.62 -27.25
N VAL A 1015 8.21 13.06 -26.69
CA VAL A 1015 7.08 12.21 -26.30
C VAL A 1015 6.38 11.62 -27.53
N HIS A 1016 5.98 10.35 -27.47
CA HIS A 1016 5.28 9.67 -28.57
C HIS A 1016 3.76 9.60 -28.37
N ALA A 1017 3.26 9.93 -27.18
CA ALA A 1017 1.85 9.95 -26.87
C ALA A 1017 1.13 11.13 -27.56
N PRO A 1018 -0.15 10.99 -27.95
CA PRO A 1018 -0.95 9.77 -27.85
C PRO A 1018 -0.49 8.66 -28.80
N LEU A 1019 -0.70 7.42 -28.39
CA LEU A 1019 -0.47 6.24 -29.22
C LEU A 1019 -1.78 5.89 -29.93
N THR A 1020 -1.80 5.98 -31.25
CA THR A 1020 -2.92 5.52 -32.07
C THR A 1020 -2.67 4.09 -32.49
N VAL A 1021 -3.47 3.16 -31.95
CA VAL A 1021 -3.39 1.72 -32.24
C VAL A 1021 -4.51 1.34 -33.19
N GLU A 1022 -4.17 0.72 -34.32
CA GLU A 1022 -5.14 0.45 -35.39
C GLU A 1022 -5.03 -0.96 -35.92
N LEU A 1023 -6.18 -1.58 -36.18
CA LEU A 1023 -6.26 -2.80 -36.98
C LEU A 1023 -6.41 -2.40 -38.45
N VAL A 1024 -5.40 -2.70 -39.25
CA VAL A 1024 -5.33 -2.33 -40.66
C VAL A 1024 -5.60 -3.54 -41.55
N ASP A 1025 -6.50 -3.38 -42.50
CA ASP A 1025 -6.66 -4.30 -43.62
C ASP A 1025 -5.64 -3.94 -44.71
N THR A 1026 -4.66 -4.81 -44.92
CA THR A 1026 -3.58 -4.59 -45.89
C THR A 1026 -4.05 -4.73 -47.34
N TRP A 1027 -5.14 -5.46 -47.60
CA TRP A 1027 -5.70 -5.63 -48.94
C TRP A 1027 -6.47 -4.38 -49.36
N MET A 1028 -7.22 -3.79 -48.43
CA MET A 1028 -7.97 -2.55 -48.67
C MET A 1028 -7.17 -1.27 -48.35
N GLN A 1029 -6.01 -1.41 -47.70
CA GLN A 1029 -5.17 -0.33 -47.20
C GLN A 1029 -5.94 0.68 -46.36
N ARG A 1030 -6.74 0.20 -45.39
CA ARG A 1030 -7.56 1.05 -44.52
C ARG A 1030 -7.63 0.52 -43.09
N SER A 1031 -7.87 1.41 -42.15
CA SER A 1031 -8.22 1.05 -40.78
C SER A 1031 -9.59 0.35 -40.75
N LEU A 1032 -9.70 -0.76 -40.02
CA LEU A 1032 -10.97 -1.42 -39.71
C LEU A 1032 -11.57 -0.92 -38.38
N GLY A 1033 -10.72 -0.30 -37.55
CA GLY A 1033 -11.03 0.20 -36.23
C GLY A 1033 -9.74 0.44 -35.45
N GLY A 1034 -9.83 1.22 -34.39
CA GLY A 1034 -8.67 1.55 -33.56
C GLY A 1034 -9.05 2.34 -32.33
N CYS A 1035 -8.04 2.62 -31.52
CA CYS A 1035 -8.15 3.37 -30.28
C CYS A 1035 -6.96 4.32 -30.11
N GLN A 1036 -7.12 5.30 -29.22
CA GLN A 1036 -6.04 6.16 -28.75
C GLN A 1036 -5.76 5.89 -27.28
N TYR A 1037 -4.48 5.75 -26.97
CA TYR A 1037 -3.98 5.68 -25.60
C TYR A 1037 -3.15 6.92 -25.28
N HIS A 1038 -3.45 7.55 -24.14
CA HIS A 1038 -2.80 8.74 -23.65
C HIS A 1038 -2.00 8.46 -22.36
N VAL A 1039 -0.90 9.18 -22.18
CA VAL A 1039 -0.11 9.12 -20.92
C VAL A 1039 -0.71 10.03 -19.85
N ALA A 1040 -1.30 11.15 -20.27
CA ALA A 1040 -2.03 12.10 -19.42
C ALA A 1040 -3.47 12.27 -19.93
N HIS A 1041 -4.30 13.01 -19.21
CA HIS A 1041 -5.69 13.23 -19.60
C HIS A 1041 -5.78 13.90 -21.00
N PRO A 1042 -6.59 13.39 -21.95
CA PRO A 1042 -6.64 13.89 -23.33
C PRO A 1042 -7.04 15.37 -23.45
N GLY A 1043 -7.84 15.87 -22.51
CA GLY A 1043 -8.22 17.29 -22.40
C GLY A 1043 -7.11 18.23 -21.90
N GLY A 1044 -5.86 17.75 -21.75
CA GLY A 1044 -4.72 18.59 -21.31
C GLY A 1044 -4.64 18.83 -19.80
N ARG A 1045 -5.51 18.19 -19.02
CA ARG A 1045 -5.46 18.23 -17.55
C ARG A 1045 -4.23 17.44 -17.07
N SER A 1046 -3.31 18.15 -16.43
CA SER A 1046 -2.20 17.54 -15.69
C SER A 1046 -2.55 17.57 -14.22
N HIS A 1047 -2.35 16.45 -13.54
CA HIS A 1047 -2.57 16.37 -12.10
C HIS A 1047 -1.24 16.63 -11.40
N ASP A 1048 -1.23 17.60 -10.50
CA ASP A 1048 -0.06 17.89 -9.66
C ASP A 1048 -0.07 17.08 -8.36
N THR A 1049 -1.19 16.39 -8.07
CA THR A 1049 -1.39 15.58 -6.87
C THR A 1049 -1.63 14.12 -7.22
N HIS A 1050 -1.28 13.22 -6.31
CA HIS A 1050 -1.63 11.81 -6.44
C HIS A 1050 -3.13 11.60 -6.21
N PRO A 1051 -3.70 10.49 -6.71
CA PRO A 1051 -5.09 10.14 -6.42
C PRO A 1051 -5.32 9.98 -4.91
N ILE A 1052 -6.41 10.55 -4.40
CA ILE A 1052 -6.76 10.47 -2.97
C ILE A 1052 -7.33 9.10 -2.56
N ASN A 1053 -7.81 8.31 -3.53
CA ASN A 1053 -8.37 6.98 -3.32
C ASN A 1053 -8.35 6.14 -4.61
N ALA A 1054 -8.71 4.85 -4.48
CA ALA A 1054 -8.74 3.91 -5.59
C ALA A 1054 -9.75 4.27 -6.70
N TYR A 1055 -10.87 4.93 -6.36
CA TYR A 1055 -11.88 5.37 -7.34
C TYR A 1055 -11.32 6.45 -8.26
N GLU A 1056 -10.67 7.48 -7.69
CA GLU A 1056 -10.02 8.52 -8.48
C GLU A 1056 -8.89 7.93 -9.33
N ALA A 1057 -8.08 7.04 -8.76
CA ALA A 1057 -7.00 6.37 -9.49
C ALA A 1057 -7.54 5.59 -10.69
N GLU A 1058 -8.65 4.86 -10.52
CA GLU A 1058 -9.31 4.15 -11.61
C GLU A 1058 -9.90 5.10 -12.66
N GLY A 1059 -10.59 6.16 -12.25
CA GLY A 1059 -11.12 7.17 -13.16
C GLY A 1059 -10.02 7.81 -14.02
N ARG A 1060 -8.86 8.15 -13.43
CA ARG A 1060 -7.70 8.67 -14.18
C ARG A 1060 -7.16 7.67 -15.20
N ARG A 1061 -7.13 6.36 -14.88
CA ARG A 1061 -6.69 5.32 -15.84
C ARG A 1061 -7.67 5.16 -17.00
N LEU A 1062 -8.98 5.14 -16.71
CA LEU A 1062 -10.02 4.97 -17.74
C LEU A 1062 -10.06 6.15 -18.71
N ALA A 1063 -9.90 7.38 -18.22
CA ALA A 1063 -9.90 8.59 -19.05
C ALA A 1063 -8.76 8.66 -20.09
N ARG A 1064 -7.73 7.81 -19.96
CA ARG A 1064 -6.57 7.74 -20.86
C ARG A 1064 -6.77 6.85 -22.07
N PHE A 1065 -7.86 6.10 -22.14
CA PHE A 1065 -8.16 5.20 -23.26
C PHE A 1065 -9.43 5.64 -23.98
N LEU A 1066 -9.32 5.82 -25.29
CA LEU A 1066 -10.44 6.22 -26.15
C LEU A 1066 -10.62 5.19 -27.26
N GLN A 1067 -11.81 4.59 -27.35
CA GLN A 1067 -12.16 3.66 -28.44
C GLN A 1067 -12.54 4.40 -29.74
N MET A 1068 -11.74 5.40 -30.10
CA MET A 1068 -11.90 6.24 -31.28
C MET A 1068 -10.56 6.85 -31.69
N GLY A 1069 -10.54 7.68 -32.75
CA GLY A 1069 -9.33 8.38 -33.20
C GLY A 1069 -8.42 7.60 -34.15
N HIS A 1070 -8.92 6.51 -34.73
CA HIS A 1070 -8.25 5.78 -35.81
C HIS A 1070 -8.20 6.63 -37.09
N THR A 1071 -7.24 6.34 -37.96
CA THR A 1071 -6.96 7.12 -39.15
C THR A 1071 -8.02 6.85 -40.24
N PRO A 1072 -8.74 7.88 -40.72
CA PRO A 1072 -9.78 7.71 -41.73
C PRO A 1072 -9.20 7.55 -43.14
N GLY A 1073 -9.90 6.79 -43.99
CA GLY A 1073 -9.56 6.67 -45.41
C GLY A 1073 -8.46 5.64 -45.70
N LYS A 1074 -7.65 5.91 -46.73
CA LYS A 1074 -6.54 5.03 -47.13
C LYS A 1074 -5.28 5.32 -46.32
N LEU A 1075 -4.56 4.26 -45.93
CA LEU A 1075 -3.34 4.31 -45.13
C LEU A 1075 -2.14 3.85 -45.95
N THR A 1076 -1.01 4.55 -45.77
CA THR A 1076 0.30 4.08 -46.20
C THR A 1076 0.97 3.44 -45.00
N ILE A 1077 1.18 2.13 -45.04
CA ILE A 1077 1.83 1.40 -43.96
C ILE A 1077 3.33 1.36 -44.22
N GLU A 1078 4.13 1.73 -43.22
CA GLU A 1078 5.58 1.59 -43.28
C GLU A 1078 5.97 0.10 -43.32
N PRO A 1079 7.06 -0.28 -44.02
CA PRO A 1079 7.57 -1.63 -43.94
C PRO A 1079 7.95 -1.98 -42.50
N GLN A 1080 7.63 -3.21 -42.07
CA GLN A 1080 7.96 -3.69 -40.74
C GLN A 1080 9.49 -3.79 -40.57
N THR A 1081 10.06 -2.99 -39.67
CA THR A 1081 11.48 -3.09 -39.29
C THR A 1081 11.63 -4.11 -38.16
N ARG A 1082 12.39 -5.19 -38.38
CA ARG A 1082 12.67 -6.19 -37.32
C ARG A 1082 14.01 -5.90 -36.66
N ASN A 1083 14.01 -5.73 -35.34
CA ASN A 1083 15.23 -5.70 -34.54
C ASN A 1083 15.62 -7.13 -34.15
N PRO A 1084 16.79 -7.66 -34.56
CA PRO A 1084 17.19 -9.03 -34.23
C PRO A 1084 17.40 -9.26 -32.73
N ASN A 1085 17.71 -8.20 -31.97
CA ASN A 1085 17.89 -8.29 -30.52
C ASN A 1085 16.56 -8.14 -29.76
N PHE A 1086 15.57 -7.50 -30.38
CA PHE A 1086 14.24 -7.24 -29.79
C PHE A 1086 13.12 -7.58 -30.79
N PRO A 1087 12.98 -8.86 -31.21
CA PRO A 1087 12.03 -9.26 -32.24
C PRO A 1087 10.55 -9.12 -31.85
N PHE A 1088 10.22 -8.94 -30.56
CA PHE A 1088 8.85 -8.75 -30.08
C PHE A 1088 8.45 -7.27 -29.95
N THR A 1089 9.42 -6.34 -30.03
CA THR A 1089 9.19 -4.94 -29.67
C THR A 1089 9.32 -3.97 -30.84
N LEU A 1090 8.28 -3.16 -31.05
CA LEU A 1090 8.34 -1.91 -31.79
C LEU A 1090 8.87 -0.80 -30.86
N ASP A 1091 10.11 -0.37 -31.04
CA ASP A 1091 10.67 0.78 -30.31
C ASP A 1091 10.44 2.07 -31.10
N LEU A 1092 9.49 2.89 -30.67
CA LEU A 1092 9.14 4.15 -31.35
C LEU A 1092 10.27 5.18 -31.29
N ARG A 1093 11.20 5.04 -30.34
CA ARG A 1093 12.36 5.93 -30.19
C ARG A 1093 13.39 5.70 -31.29
N TRP A 1094 13.34 4.55 -31.98
CA TRP A 1094 14.22 4.21 -33.09
C TRP A 1094 13.50 4.46 -34.43
N LYS A 1095 14.14 5.26 -35.30
CA LYS A 1095 13.65 5.58 -36.65
C LYS A 1095 14.42 4.79 -37.71
#